data_AF-A0A8C9T8U0-F1
#
_entry.id   AF-A0A8C9T8U0-F1
#
_cell.length_a   1.000
_cell.length_b   1.000
_cell.length_c   1.000
_cell.angle_alpha   90.00
_cell.angle_beta   90.00
_cell.angle_gamma   90.00
#
_symmetry.space_group_name_H-M   'P 1'
#
loop_
_entity.id
_entity.type
_entity.pdbx_description
1 polymer ?
#
loop_
_entity_poly.entity_id
_entity_poly.type
_entity_poly.pdbx_seq_one_letter_code
_entity_poly.pdbx_strand_id
1 'polypeptide(L)'
;MSEIGINWKTFLSKSCVNNLLCCFLQLPQVQVCLSSENPYQKKAGVVCLAMLAEGCAGVHSFRMLPFMLRTVCHSLSDTSQVVRSAGLLALGQFSEHLQPDVSNYCADVMPLLLRYLAGLNQTMTVHVSKAFYALENFMENLGAEIEPYLPTLMETMLGTLSNAENLRIKELVVSAIGAIASAAKKLLVPYFPAVIENLKGFLLDIRDEVRCLQTQSLDTLSVLARNVGKETFSPLAAECVHLGLNLTNSVDDPDLRRSTYSLFSAVSTVSPECLNPHLGSITTAIMLTMKSTEGVTVSFVLLDDEEDDDLNLEEEEDIEGNDRDVSEFSVENAYVDEKESACEALGEIAFNTGAAFLPFMESGFQEVFALHDFPHEDVRRASFTVMGQFCRTWHKIWKENPTQENHQVLQNTLSVVLPSLLEAVRKDRDHNVVIAALESMNGVLKACQEEALQSEAMLAEISHVIRDVFKSKTACQDVSEDEADDCQAEYEAILQEFAGEGIPLLASAVPADTFYPYLNELLPFIMNKTKSSCTVAQRSFSLGMLAEIAHSLGLVSGGRAVAGRLSSRLLPVMVSGVRDRDPEVRNNSVFGLGALAQAAGPLLTEYPYTEHLVGMFFLLIRHVAWCCTFLHIFYIFCSPFQVFPALLSHLPLKKDLEENKTVFGCLAFLYNHNPSLV
;
A
#
# COMPACT_ATOMS: atom_id res chain seq x y z
N MET A 1 49.58 -4.42 7.16
CA MET A 1 48.76 -5.57 6.74
C MET A 1 47.32 -5.07 6.73
N SER A 2 46.97 -4.15 5.82
CA SER A 2 46.81 -4.26 4.35
C SER A 2 45.49 -4.95 3.98
N GLU A 3 44.67 -4.19 3.26
CA GLU A 3 43.65 -4.63 2.30
C GLU A 3 42.62 -5.64 2.80
N ILE A 4 41.49 -5.14 3.32
CA ILE A 4 40.19 -5.57 2.81
C ILE A 4 39.22 -4.37 2.92
N GLY A 5 39.15 -3.57 1.86
CA GLY A 5 38.06 -2.61 1.67
C GLY A 5 36.84 -3.36 1.17
N ILE A 6 36.13 -4.08 2.04
CA ILE A 6 34.83 -4.65 1.66
C ILE A 6 33.86 -3.49 1.48
N ASN A 7 33.45 -3.25 0.24
CA ASN A 7 32.27 -2.44 -0.04
C ASN A 7 31.04 -3.20 0.45
N TRP A 8 30.68 -2.99 1.72
CA TRP A 8 29.57 -3.71 2.38
C TRP A 8 28.24 -3.52 1.66
N LYS A 9 28.05 -2.43 0.90
CA LYS A 9 26.86 -2.25 0.04
C LYS A 9 26.78 -3.35 -1.02
N THR A 10 27.88 -3.65 -1.71
CA THR A 10 27.93 -4.65 -2.78
C THR A 10 27.95 -6.08 -2.25
N PHE A 11 28.53 -6.30 -1.07
CA PHE A 11 28.56 -7.63 -0.43
C PHE A 11 27.21 -8.01 0.19
N LEU A 12 26.46 -7.04 0.72
CA LEU A 12 25.13 -7.29 1.27
C LEU A 12 24.05 -7.36 0.19
N SER A 13 24.13 -6.60 -0.91
CA SER A 13 23.13 -6.68 -1.99
C SER A 13 23.23 -7.97 -2.84
N LYS A 14 24.38 -8.66 -2.84
CA LYS A 14 24.59 -9.91 -3.61
C LYS A 14 24.40 -11.19 -2.80
N SER A 15 24.09 -11.12 -1.51
CA SER A 15 23.95 -12.29 -0.61
C SER A 15 22.58 -12.36 0.09
N CYS A 16 21.52 -11.93 -0.59
CA CYS A 16 20.11 -12.11 -0.17
C CYS A 16 19.66 -13.58 -0.05
N VAL A 17 20.50 -14.53 -0.50
CA VAL A 17 20.25 -15.98 -0.66
C VAL A 17 19.85 -16.75 0.62
N ASN A 18 19.80 -16.15 1.81
CA ASN A 18 19.32 -16.79 3.04
C ASN A 18 19.11 -15.77 4.16
N ASN A 19 18.03 -14.98 4.12
CA ASN A 19 17.83 -13.88 5.06
C ASN A 19 17.79 -14.34 6.53
N LEU A 20 17.25 -15.53 6.83
CA LEU A 20 17.26 -16.07 8.20
C LEU A 20 18.65 -16.57 8.63
N LEU A 21 19.38 -17.27 7.77
CA LEU A 21 20.67 -17.85 8.12
C LEU A 21 21.73 -16.76 8.27
N CYS A 22 21.69 -15.71 7.44
CA CYS A 22 22.51 -14.51 7.58
C CYS A 22 22.20 -13.75 8.88
N CYS A 23 20.92 -13.48 9.17
CA CYS A 23 20.49 -12.87 10.44
C CYS A 23 21.08 -13.68 11.64
N PHE A 24 20.97 -15.02 11.67
CA PHE A 24 21.51 -15.87 12.75
C PHE A 24 23.05 -16.00 12.81
N LEU A 25 23.73 -16.04 11.66
CA LEU A 25 25.20 -16.18 11.58
C LEU A 25 25.93 -14.86 11.88
N GLN A 26 25.33 -13.73 11.53
CA GLN A 26 25.94 -12.41 11.69
C GLN A 26 25.70 -11.82 13.09
N LEU A 27 24.59 -12.13 13.76
CA LEU A 27 24.25 -11.58 15.08
C LEU A 27 25.38 -11.71 16.14
N PRO A 28 26.09 -12.84 16.28
CA PRO A 28 27.23 -12.93 17.19
C PRO A 28 28.37 -11.95 16.85
N GLN A 29 28.66 -11.75 15.55
CA GLN A 29 29.68 -10.82 15.09
C GLN A 29 29.22 -9.37 15.24
N VAL A 30 27.95 -9.08 14.95
CA VAL A 30 27.31 -7.79 15.20
C VAL A 30 27.41 -7.45 16.69
N GLN A 31 27.16 -8.39 17.59
CA GLN A 31 27.29 -8.18 19.04
C GLN A 31 28.72 -7.85 19.46
N VAL A 32 29.74 -8.47 18.85
CA VAL A 32 31.16 -8.14 19.07
C VAL A 32 31.44 -6.72 18.62
N CYS A 33 30.99 -6.34 17.43
CA CYS A 33 31.13 -4.99 16.88
C CYS A 33 30.46 -3.93 17.77
N LEU A 34 29.24 -4.17 18.22
CA LEU A 34 28.47 -3.28 19.10
C LEU A 34 29.12 -3.10 20.48
N SER A 35 29.82 -4.12 20.97
CA SER A 35 30.50 -4.10 22.28
C SER A 35 31.92 -3.53 22.21
N SER A 36 32.44 -3.23 21.02
CA SER A 36 33.79 -2.72 20.83
C SER A 36 33.95 -1.30 21.38
N GLU A 37 35.13 -0.94 21.89
CA GLU A 37 35.46 0.45 22.23
C GLU A 37 35.73 1.31 20.98
N ASN A 38 36.04 0.68 19.83
CA ASN A 38 36.31 1.40 18.59
C ASN A 38 35.00 1.93 17.98
N PRO A 39 34.83 3.26 17.81
CA PRO A 39 33.60 3.84 17.29
C PRO A 39 33.24 3.39 15.87
N TYR A 40 34.23 3.03 15.03
CA TYR A 40 33.96 2.54 13.68
C TYR A 40 33.47 1.09 13.67
N GLN A 41 33.92 0.27 14.62
CA GLN A 41 33.40 -1.08 14.79
C GLN A 41 31.97 -1.05 15.35
N LYS A 42 31.69 -0.17 16.33
CA LYS A 42 30.31 0.07 16.79
C LYS A 42 29.42 0.55 15.64
N LYS A 43 29.89 1.53 14.87
CA LYS A 43 29.19 2.04 13.67
C LYS A 43 28.86 0.90 12.71
N ALA A 44 29.83 0.03 12.41
CA ALA A 44 29.61 -1.12 11.54
C ALA A 44 28.52 -2.04 12.08
N GLY A 45 28.54 -2.35 13.39
CA GLY A 45 27.49 -3.14 14.04
C GLY A 45 26.09 -2.50 13.91
N VAL A 46 25.97 -1.20 14.14
CA VAL A 46 24.70 -0.46 14.02
C VAL A 46 24.21 -0.39 12.57
N VAL A 47 25.10 -0.18 11.60
CA VAL A 47 24.74 -0.19 10.16
C VAL A 47 24.33 -1.60 9.72
N CYS A 48 24.97 -2.65 10.21
CA CYS A 48 24.52 -4.02 9.93
C CYS A 48 23.09 -4.24 10.42
N LEU A 49 22.75 -3.77 11.64
CA LEU A 49 21.36 -3.82 12.10
C LEU A 49 20.41 -3.09 11.15
N ALA A 50 20.79 -1.93 10.62
CA ALA A 50 19.99 -1.17 9.65
C ALA A 50 19.67 -1.99 8.40
N MET A 51 20.69 -2.57 7.76
CA MET A 51 20.52 -3.36 6.53
C MET A 51 19.73 -4.66 6.78
N LEU A 52 19.84 -5.23 7.99
CA LEU A 52 19.03 -6.40 8.37
C LEU A 52 17.54 -6.05 8.51
N ALA A 53 17.17 -4.78 8.72
CA ALA A 53 15.77 -4.38 8.78
C ALA A 53 15.09 -4.50 7.42
N GLU A 54 15.79 -4.14 6.34
CA GLU A 54 15.33 -4.26 4.95
C GLU A 54 15.14 -5.74 4.56
N GLY A 55 16.15 -6.58 4.77
CA GLY A 55 16.11 -7.99 4.35
C GLY A 55 15.38 -8.95 5.29
N CYS A 56 15.11 -8.59 6.55
CA CYS A 56 14.48 -9.48 7.51
C CYS A 56 13.05 -9.01 7.90
N ALA A 57 12.25 -8.33 7.06
CA ALA A 57 10.89 -7.87 7.40
C ALA A 57 9.86 -8.98 7.77
N GLY A 58 10.20 -10.26 7.57
CA GLY A 58 9.34 -11.41 7.89
C GLY A 58 9.17 -11.82 9.37
N VAL A 59 8.27 -12.78 9.61
CA VAL A 59 7.71 -13.28 10.90
C VAL A 59 8.70 -13.53 12.07
N HIS A 60 9.98 -13.72 11.81
CA HIS A 60 10.98 -14.03 12.84
C HIS A 60 11.72 -12.80 13.40
N SER A 61 11.79 -11.69 12.66
CA SER A 61 12.45 -10.46 13.12
C SER A 61 11.68 -9.74 14.22
N PHE A 62 10.36 -9.94 14.27
CA PHE A 62 9.48 -9.39 15.30
C PHE A 62 9.87 -9.80 16.72
N ARG A 63 10.50 -10.97 16.91
CA ARG A 63 10.97 -11.40 18.25
C ARG A 63 12.22 -10.65 18.73
N MET A 64 13.03 -10.15 17.80
CA MET A 64 14.30 -9.48 18.09
C MET A 64 14.19 -7.97 18.03
N LEU A 65 13.14 -7.43 17.42
CA LEU A 65 12.85 -6.00 17.33
C LEU A 65 13.06 -5.25 18.65
N PRO A 66 12.54 -5.68 19.82
CA PRO A 66 12.76 -4.95 21.07
C PRO A 66 14.24 -4.81 21.44
N PHE A 67 15.06 -5.83 21.16
CA PHE A 67 16.49 -5.82 21.46
C PHE A 67 17.28 -4.97 20.45
N MET A 68 16.98 -5.13 19.16
CA MET A 68 17.61 -4.39 18.08
C MET A 68 17.30 -2.90 18.20
N LEU A 69 16.03 -2.55 18.40
CA LEU A 69 15.59 -1.16 18.55
C LEU A 69 16.21 -0.51 19.78
N ARG A 70 16.27 -1.20 20.93
CA ARG A 70 17.00 -0.69 22.10
C ARG A 70 18.44 -0.37 21.75
N THR A 71 19.14 -1.26 21.07
CA THR A 71 20.54 -1.05 20.67
C THR A 71 20.69 0.20 19.79
N VAL A 72 19.82 0.36 18.80
CA VAL A 72 19.76 1.55 17.94
C VAL A 72 19.49 2.81 18.76
N CYS A 73 18.48 2.82 19.64
CA CYS A 73 18.17 3.95 20.51
C CYS A 73 19.33 4.35 21.44
N HIS A 74 20.07 3.37 22.00
CA HIS A 74 21.26 3.66 22.81
C HIS A 74 22.36 4.33 21.98
N SER A 75 22.54 3.93 20.72
CA SER A 75 23.55 4.50 19.83
C SER A 75 23.33 5.99 19.52
N LEU A 76 22.08 6.48 19.60
CA LEU A 76 21.74 7.91 19.44
C LEU A 76 22.33 8.79 20.55
N SER A 77 22.65 8.19 21.71
CA SER A 77 23.27 8.88 22.85
C SER A 77 24.76 8.57 23.01
N ASP A 78 25.40 7.89 22.04
CA ASP A 78 26.83 7.58 22.11
C ASP A 78 27.69 8.85 22.06
N THR A 79 28.83 8.83 22.75
CA THR A 79 29.82 9.91 22.74
C THR A 79 30.37 10.23 21.35
N SER A 80 30.50 9.21 20.48
CA SER A 80 31.01 9.34 19.13
C SER A 80 29.93 9.78 18.15
N GLN A 81 30.20 10.87 17.45
CA GLN A 81 29.32 11.42 16.41
C GLN A 81 29.07 10.43 15.26
N VAL A 82 30.07 9.63 14.89
CA VAL A 82 29.95 8.64 13.81
C VAL A 82 28.96 7.52 14.19
N VAL A 83 28.93 7.14 15.47
CA VAL A 83 27.99 6.13 15.99
C VAL A 83 26.58 6.71 16.06
N ARG A 84 26.42 7.94 16.56
CA ARG A 84 25.10 8.62 16.56
C ARG A 84 24.52 8.73 15.15
N SER A 85 25.36 9.07 14.17
CA SER A 85 24.93 9.12 12.76
C SER A 85 24.48 7.78 12.22
N ALA A 86 25.13 6.67 12.60
CA ALA A 86 24.70 5.34 12.23
C ALA A 86 23.39 4.95 12.92
N GLY A 87 23.21 5.37 14.18
CA GLY A 87 21.97 5.19 14.91
C GLY A 87 20.76 5.83 14.24
N LEU A 88 20.91 7.05 13.71
CA LEU A 88 19.84 7.72 12.97
C LEU A 88 19.49 7.00 11.67
N LEU A 89 20.50 6.57 10.90
CA LEU A 89 20.27 5.78 9.70
C LEU A 89 19.53 4.48 10.02
N ALA A 90 19.99 3.75 11.04
CA ALA A 90 19.36 2.51 11.47
C ALA A 90 17.92 2.72 11.95
N LEU A 91 17.66 3.81 12.67
CA LEU A 91 16.30 4.15 13.09
C LEU A 91 15.40 4.43 11.89
N GLY A 92 15.84 5.20 10.89
CA GLY A 92 15.06 5.45 9.69
C GLY A 92 14.75 4.17 8.91
N GLN A 93 15.73 3.28 8.74
CA GLN A 93 15.54 1.99 8.09
C GLN A 93 14.57 1.07 8.86
N PHE A 94 14.61 1.10 10.19
CA PHE A 94 13.63 0.37 11.01
C PHE A 94 12.23 0.97 10.84
N SER A 95 12.14 2.30 10.80
CA SER A 95 10.89 3.02 10.57
C SER A 95 10.30 2.80 9.19
N GLU A 96 11.12 2.48 8.19
CA GLU A 96 10.70 2.23 6.81
C GLU A 96 10.26 0.77 6.62
N HIS A 97 11.06 -0.19 7.07
CA HIS A 97 10.85 -1.61 6.74
C HIS A 97 10.16 -2.45 7.84
N LEU A 98 10.09 -1.96 9.09
CA LEU A 98 9.53 -2.72 10.22
C LEU A 98 8.19 -2.14 10.72
N GLN A 99 7.44 -1.47 9.84
CA GLN A 99 6.08 -1.02 10.10
C GLN A 99 5.09 -2.19 10.00
N PRO A 100 3.98 -2.17 10.77
CA PRO A 100 3.60 -1.15 11.76
C PRO A 100 4.26 -1.34 13.14
N ASP A 101 5.00 -2.42 13.36
CA ASP A 101 5.43 -2.84 14.70
C ASP A 101 6.37 -1.85 15.41
N VAL A 102 7.26 -1.20 14.66
CA VAL A 102 8.19 -0.20 15.19
C VAL A 102 7.46 1.00 15.80
N SER A 103 6.27 1.35 15.29
CA SER A 103 5.45 2.45 15.79
C SER A 103 4.97 2.22 17.24
N ASN A 104 4.85 0.96 17.69
CA ASN A 104 4.50 0.64 19.09
C ASN A 104 5.53 1.18 20.12
N TYR A 105 6.72 1.58 19.67
CA TYR A 105 7.79 2.13 20.50
C TYR A 105 7.86 3.66 20.43
N CYS A 106 6.81 4.33 19.94
CA CYS A 106 6.72 5.79 19.84
C CYS A 106 7.16 6.51 21.14
N ALA A 107 6.69 6.02 22.29
CA ALA A 107 7.01 6.59 23.60
C ALA A 107 8.51 6.54 23.95
N ASP A 108 9.25 5.56 23.43
CA ASP A 108 10.68 5.41 23.66
C ASP A 108 11.51 6.18 22.61
N VAL A 109 11.05 6.20 21.35
CA VAL A 109 11.77 6.74 20.20
C VAL A 109 11.62 8.25 20.06
N MET A 110 10.39 8.78 20.13
CA MET A 110 10.14 10.21 19.86
C MET A 110 10.90 11.18 20.78
N PRO A 111 11.00 10.95 22.10
CA PRO A 111 11.79 11.83 22.96
C PRO A 111 13.27 11.88 22.57
N LEU A 112 13.83 10.79 22.04
CA LEU A 112 15.22 10.74 21.60
C LEU A 112 15.44 11.55 20.33
N LEU A 113 14.53 11.44 19.36
CA LEU A 113 14.56 12.21 18.12
C LEU A 113 14.39 13.71 18.39
N LEU A 114 13.39 14.09 19.19
CA LEU A 114 13.16 15.50 19.56
C LEU A 114 14.37 16.11 20.29
N ARG A 115 14.97 15.36 21.21
CA ARG A 115 16.20 15.81 21.90
C ARG A 115 17.37 15.97 20.95
N TYR A 116 17.51 15.08 19.96
CA TYR A 116 18.55 15.20 18.95
C TYR A 116 18.34 16.45 18.09
N LEU A 117 17.11 16.69 17.63
CA LEU A 117 16.74 17.87 16.82
C LEU A 117 16.95 19.19 17.57
N ALA A 118 16.58 19.26 18.85
CA ALA A 118 16.82 20.44 19.68
C ALA A 118 18.31 20.82 19.78
N GLY A 119 19.22 19.85 19.69
CA GLY A 119 20.66 20.06 19.68
C GLY A 119 21.24 20.54 18.34
N LEU A 120 20.50 20.43 17.23
CA LEU A 120 20.98 20.79 15.89
C LEU A 120 21.09 22.31 15.66
N ASN A 121 20.37 23.11 16.45
CA ASN A 121 20.42 24.58 16.39
C ASN A 121 21.81 25.17 16.68
N GLN A 122 22.78 24.37 17.15
CA GLN A 122 24.11 24.84 17.59
C GLN A 122 25.27 24.41 16.69
N THR A 123 25.10 23.38 15.84
CA THR A 123 26.14 22.94 14.90
C THR A 123 25.50 22.28 13.68
N MET A 124 25.70 22.90 12.51
CA MET A 124 25.31 22.39 11.19
C MET A 124 26.14 21.14 10.87
N THR A 125 25.66 19.98 11.31
CA THR A 125 26.38 18.71 11.16
C THR A 125 25.95 17.96 9.90
N VAL A 126 26.86 17.15 9.37
CA VAL A 126 26.69 16.18 8.26
C VAL A 126 25.58 15.12 8.54
N HIS A 127 24.87 15.21 9.67
CA HIS A 127 23.88 14.22 10.11
C HIS A 127 22.46 14.77 10.17
N VAL A 128 22.24 16.04 9.85
CA VAL A 128 20.91 16.66 9.85
C VAL A 128 19.97 15.88 8.92
N SER A 129 20.40 15.56 7.69
CA SER A 129 19.59 14.77 6.75
C SER A 129 19.19 13.39 7.28
N LYS A 130 20.06 12.71 8.03
CA LYS A 130 19.74 11.41 8.64
C LYS A 130 18.77 11.53 9.81
N ALA A 131 18.83 12.64 10.55
CA ALA A 131 17.89 12.91 11.62
C ALA A 131 16.48 13.17 11.07
N PHE A 132 16.39 13.95 9.99
CA PHE A 132 15.14 14.20 9.28
C PHE A 132 14.60 12.93 8.62
N TYR A 133 15.44 12.16 7.93
CA TYR A 133 15.07 10.84 7.38
C TYR A 133 14.51 9.89 8.46
N ALA A 134 15.16 9.80 9.62
CA ALA A 134 14.65 8.96 10.72
C ALA A 134 13.33 9.48 11.30
N LEU A 135 13.19 10.80 11.39
CA LEU A 135 12.00 11.46 11.92
C LEU A 135 10.80 11.29 10.97
N GLU A 136 10.98 11.56 9.69
CA GLU A 136 9.96 11.48 8.64
C GLU A 136 9.35 10.08 8.58
N ASN A 137 10.18 9.07 8.31
CA ASN A 137 9.73 7.67 8.23
C ASN A 137 9.08 7.17 9.52
N PHE A 138 9.57 7.62 10.69
CA PHE A 138 8.97 7.20 11.96
C PHE A 138 7.60 7.84 12.17
N MET A 139 7.46 9.14 11.90
CA MET A 139 6.23 9.88 12.17
C MET A 139 5.10 9.54 11.21
N GLU A 140 5.40 9.28 9.94
CA GLU A 140 4.41 9.07 8.87
C GLU A 140 3.35 8.01 9.24
N ASN A 141 3.75 6.99 10.00
CA ASN A 141 2.93 5.84 10.37
C ASN A 141 2.32 5.92 11.79
N LEU A 142 2.59 6.96 12.58
CA LEU A 142 2.14 7.05 13.98
C LEU A 142 0.62 7.26 14.15
N GLY A 143 -0.04 7.83 13.14
CA GLY A 143 -1.44 8.21 13.22
C GLY A 143 -1.75 9.05 14.46
N ALA A 144 -2.69 8.61 15.30
CA ALA A 144 -3.10 9.34 16.50
C ALA A 144 -2.01 9.43 17.59
N GLU A 145 -0.99 8.56 17.57
CA GLU A 145 0.07 8.56 18.58
C GLU A 145 1.00 9.80 18.48
N ILE A 146 0.94 10.55 17.38
CA ILE A 146 1.72 11.79 17.22
C ILE A 146 1.18 12.95 18.07
N GLU A 147 -0.10 12.91 18.47
CA GLU A 147 -0.81 14.03 19.12
C GLU A 147 -0.06 14.64 20.33
N PRO A 148 0.51 13.85 21.27
CA PRO A 148 1.24 14.40 22.41
C PRO A 148 2.51 15.18 22.04
N TYR A 149 3.10 14.87 20.89
CA TYR A 149 4.38 15.44 20.43
C TYR A 149 4.19 16.58 19.43
N LEU A 150 2.99 16.69 18.83
CA LEU A 150 2.68 17.63 17.76
C LEU A 150 3.01 19.09 18.10
N PRO A 151 2.70 19.64 19.30
CA PRO A 151 3.04 21.03 19.61
C PRO A 151 4.54 21.31 19.57
N THR A 152 5.35 20.42 20.16
CA THR A 152 6.81 20.56 20.19
C THR A 152 7.42 20.36 18.80
N LEU A 153 6.90 19.41 18.02
CA LEU A 153 7.30 19.20 16.64
C LEU A 153 7.06 20.46 15.80
N MET A 154 5.84 20.99 15.82
CA MET A 154 5.49 22.15 14.99
C MET A 154 6.21 23.43 15.44
N GLU A 155 6.41 23.63 16.75
CA GLU A 155 7.25 24.73 17.26
C GLU A 155 8.69 24.62 16.74
N THR A 156 9.26 23.41 16.76
CA THR A 156 10.62 23.15 16.27
C THR A 156 10.72 23.36 14.76
N MET A 157 9.77 22.82 13.98
CA MET A 157 9.76 22.92 12.52
C MET A 157 9.59 24.37 12.07
N LEU A 158 8.56 25.08 12.55
CA LEU A 158 8.31 26.48 12.17
C LEU A 158 9.41 27.43 12.67
N GLY A 159 9.96 27.17 13.86
CA GLY A 159 11.11 27.91 14.37
C GLY A 159 12.36 27.70 13.52
N THR A 160 12.62 26.48 13.06
CA THR A 160 13.76 26.18 12.18
C THR A 160 13.57 26.80 10.79
N LEU A 161 12.36 26.70 10.23
CA LEU A 161 12.02 27.25 8.91
C LEU A 161 12.24 28.78 8.84
N SER A 162 11.91 29.47 9.93
CA SER A 162 12.03 30.93 10.04
C SER A 162 13.47 31.41 10.24
N ASN A 163 14.32 30.61 10.91
CA ASN A 163 15.67 31.03 11.32
C ASN A 163 16.80 30.44 10.47
N ALA A 164 16.56 29.34 9.76
CA ALA A 164 17.60 28.71 8.96
C ALA A 164 17.94 29.56 7.72
N GLU A 165 19.24 29.77 7.47
CA GLU A 165 19.72 30.37 6.22
C GLU A 165 19.95 29.30 5.13
N ASN A 166 20.25 28.06 5.55
CA ASN A 166 20.56 26.97 4.64
C ASN A 166 19.29 26.40 3.97
N LEU A 167 19.23 26.48 2.64
CA LEU A 167 18.09 26.01 1.84
C LEU A 167 17.83 24.50 2.00
N ARG A 168 18.88 23.68 2.11
CA ARG A 168 18.74 22.24 2.33
C ARG A 168 18.07 21.91 3.66
N ILE A 169 18.29 22.73 4.70
CA ILE A 169 17.63 22.54 5.99
C ILE A 169 16.16 22.94 5.88
N LYS A 170 15.84 24.02 5.16
CA LYS A 170 14.45 24.39 4.91
C LYS A 170 13.71 23.29 4.15
N GLU A 171 14.36 22.69 3.16
CA GLU A 171 13.81 21.59 2.38
C GLU A 171 13.47 20.39 3.26
N LEU A 172 14.41 19.93 4.09
CA LEU A 172 14.19 18.83 5.05
C LEU A 172 13.07 19.15 6.06
N VAL A 173 13.01 20.40 6.54
CA VAL A 173 11.92 20.83 7.45
C VAL A 173 10.56 20.82 6.74
N VAL A 174 10.49 21.25 5.48
CA VAL A 174 9.26 21.22 4.69
C VAL A 174 8.81 19.78 4.41
N SER A 175 9.75 18.86 4.14
CA SER A 175 9.46 17.43 4.03
C SER A 175 8.90 16.87 5.35
N ALA A 176 9.56 17.13 6.48
CA ALA A 176 9.08 16.72 7.80
C ALA A 176 7.69 17.27 8.14
N ILE A 177 7.37 18.52 7.76
CA ILE A 177 6.01 19.04 7.92
C ILE A 177 5.00 18.22 7.10
N GLY A 178 5.38 17.77 5.90
CA GLY A 178 4.59 16.83 5.09
C GLY A 178 4.33 15.51 5.84
N ALA A 179 5.37 14.86 6.35
CA ALA A 179 5.23 13.63 7.14
C ALA A 179 4.36 13.82 8.40
N ILE A 180 4.51 14.95 9.12
CA ILE A 180 3.64 15.31 10.24
C ILE A 180 2.19 15.46 9.77
N ALA A 181 1.96 16.07 8.60
CA ALA A 181 0.61 16.25 8.05
C ALA A 181 -0.07 14.92 7.74
N SER A 182 0.64 13.96 7.15
CA SER A 182 0.14 12.60 6.87
C SER A 182 -0.32 11.89 8.15
N ALA A 183 0.45 12.01 9.23
CA ALA A 183 0.14 11.37 10.51
C ALA A 183 -0.95 12.11 11.32
N ALA A 184 -0.78 13.43 11.50
CA ALA A 184 -1.62 14.25 12.35
C ALA A 184 -2.98 14.62 11.71
N LYS A 185 -3.06 14.62 10.37
CA LYS A 185 -4.26 14.94 9.60
C LYS A 185 -4.90 16.24 10.08
N LYS A 186 -6.16 16.20 10.54
CA LYS A 186 -6.90 17.37 11.04
C LYS A 186 -6.31 18.01 12.29
N LEU A 187 -5.44 17.32 13.04
CA LEU A 187 -4.76 17.90 14.20
C LEU A 187 -3.75 18.99 13.79
N LEU A 188 -3.31 19.02 12.53
CA LEU A 188 -2.39 20.05 12.01
C LEU A 188 -3.06 21.41 11.75
N VAL A 189 -4.39 21.47 11.67
CA VAL A 189 -5.16 22.68 11.28
C VAL A 189 -4.74 23.96 12.05
N PRO A 190 -4.43 23.94 13.37
CA PRO A 190 -3.97 25.14 14.08
C PRO A 190 -2.66 25.74 13.55
N TYR A 191 -1.79 24.91 12.96
CA TYR A 191 -0.47 25.32 12.44
C TYR A 191 -0.49 25.63 10.94
N PHE A 192 -1.54 25.18 10.25
CA PHE A 192 -1.69 25.29 8.80
C PHE A 192 -1.46 26.71 8.24
N PRO A 193 -2.00 27.81 8.82
CA PRO A 193 -1.78 29.15 8.29
C PRO A 193 -0.30 29.55 8.21
N ALA A 194 0.48 29.25 9.26
CA ALA A 194 1.89 29.58 9.33
C ALA A 194 2.73 28.75 8.35
N VAL A 195 2.37 27.47 8.16
CA VAL A 195 3.00 26.60 7.15
C VAL A 195 2.77 27.19 5.76
N ILE A 196 1.52 27.49 5.40
CA ILE A 196 1.17 28.02 4.08
C ILE A 196 1.85 29.36 3.78
N GLU A 197 1.95 30.25 4.76
CA GLU A 197 2.66 31.52 4.59
C GLU A 197 4.13 31.32 4.15
N ASN A 198 4.83 30.37 4.79
CA ASN A 198 6.20 30.04 4.42
C ASN A 198 6.30 29.38 3.04
N LEU A 199 5.46 28.39 2.75
CA LEU A 199 5.47 27.69 1.45
C LEU A 199 5.22 28.65 0.29
N LYS A 200 4.26 29.58 0.44
CA LYS A 200 4.02 30.63 -0.57
C LYS A 200 5.25 31.48 -0.81
N GLY A 201 5.97 31.85 0.25
CA GLY A 201 7.22 32.60 0.14
C GLY A 201 8.26 31.89 -0.72
N PHE A 202 8.39 30.55 -0.59
CA PHE A 202 9.34 29.76 -1.38
C PHE A 202 8.88 29.59 -2.83
N LEU A 203 7.59 29.34 -3.05
CA LEU A 203 7.02 29.12 -4.38
C LEU A 203 7.01 30.37 -5.27
N LEU A 204 7.03 31.56 -4.67
CA LEU A 204 7.11 32.83 -5.39
C LEU A 204 8.55 33.32 -5.63
N ASP A 205 9.55 32.63 -5.08
CA ASP A 205 10.95 32.97 -5.26
C ASP A 205 11.43 32.52 -6.64
N ILE A 206 12.00 33.43 -7.42
CA ILE A 206 12.41 33.19 -8.82
C ILE A 206 13.87 32.74 -8.97
N ARG A 207 14.59 32.52 -7.87
CA ARG A 207 16.00 32.15 -7.89
C ARG A 207 16.15 30.66 -8.18
N ASP A 208 17.01 30.30 -9.12
CA ASP A 208 17.26 28.88 -9.45
C ASP A 208 17.78 28.05 -8.26
N GLU A 209 18.53 28.67 -7.35
CA GLU A 209 19.07 28.01 -6.14
C GLU A 209 17.98 27.47 -5.20
N VAL A 210 16.75 27.98 -5.27
CA VAL A 210 15.64 27.53 -4.40
C VAL A 210 14.84 26.37 -4.99
N ARG A 211 15.21 25.86 -6.17
CA ARG A 211 14.37 24.91 -6.93
C ARG A 211 14.02 23.64 -6.16
N CYS A 212 15.00 23.00 -5.50
CA CYS A 212 14.73 21.82 -4.66
C CYS A 212 13.72 22.14 -3.54
N LEU A 213 13.81 23.33 -2.94
CA LEU A 213 12.87 23.77 -1.91
C LEU A 213 11.48 24.06 -2.49
N GLN A 214 11.38 24.54 -3.74
CA GLN A 214 10.10 24.73 -4.43
C GLN A 214 9.42 23.41 -4.73
N THR A 215 10.16 22.45 -5.30
CA THR A 215 9.69 21.08 -5.54
C THR A 215 9.17 20.45 -4.25
N GLN A 216 9.96 20.48 -3.17
CA GLN A 216 9.53 19.97 -1.88
C GLN A 216 8.33 20.72 -1.29
N SER A 217 8.21 22.03 -1.56
CA SER A 217 7.05 22.82 -1.13
C SER A 217 5.77 22.43 -1.88
N LEU A 218 5.86 22.10 -3.16
CA LEU A 218 4.74 21.58 -3.96
C LEU A 218 4.32 20.19 -3.47
N ASP A 219 5.27 19.29 -3.22
CA ASP A 219 5.00 17.95 -2.66
C ASP A 219 4.31 18.07 -1.29
N THR A 220 4.84 18.92 -0.40
CA THR A 220 4.21 19.16 0.90
C THR A 220 2.83 19.81 0.79
N LEU A 221 2.60 20.71 -0.18
CA LEU A 221 1.25 21.25 -0.44
C LEU A 221 0.28 20.16 -0.90
N SER A 222 0.73 19.22 -1.74
CA SER A 222 -0.06 18.05 -2.17
C SER A 222 -0.48 17.19 -0.96
N VAL A 223 0.47 16.88 -0.08
CA VAL A 223 0.20 16.13 1.16
C VAL A 223 -0.76 16.88 2.08
N LEU A 224 -0.57 18.19 2.26
CA LEU A 224 -1.46 19.03 3.07
C LEU A 224 -2.88 19.02 2.52
N ALA A 225 -3.06 19.16 1.21
CA ALA A 225 -4.38 19.11 0.57
C ALA A 225 -5.12 17.82 0.91
N ARG A 226 -4.45 16.67 0.84
CA ARG A 226 -5.05 15.36 1.13
C ARG A 226 -5.39 15.15 2.60
N ASN A 227 -4.67 15.79 3.54
CA ASN A 227 -4.73 15.41 4.96
C ASN A 227 -5.41 16.41 5.92
N VAL A 228 -5.41 17.73 5.63
CA VAL A 228 -5.99 18.73 6.56
C VAL A 228 -7.53 18.81 6.48
N GLY A 229 -8.10 18.24 5.42
CA GLY A 229 -9.54 18.19 5.18
C GLY A 229 -10.06 19.33 4.30
N LYS A 230 -11.20 19.06 3.65
CA LYS A 230 -11.78 19.91 2.61
C LYS A 230 -12.03 21.35 3.05
N GLU A 231 -12.69 21.55 4.19
CA GLU A 231 -13.04 22.88 4.67
C GLU A 231 -11.83 23.79 4.90
N THR A 232 -10.72 23.21 5.35
CA THR A 232 -9.48 23.96 5.65
C THR A 232 -8.72 24.30 4.37
N PHE A 233 -8.62 23.38 3.42
CA PHE A 233 -7.82 23.56 2.21
C PHE A 233 -8.55 24.30 1.08
N SER A 234 -9.87 24.14 0.94
CA SER A 234 -10.66 24.70 -0.17
C SER A 234 -10.42 26.21 -0.43
N PRO A 235 -10.27 27.09 0.58
CA PRO A 235 -10.00 28.51 0.34
C PRO A 235 -8.70 28.81 -0.42
N LEU A 236 -7.74 27.88 -0.42
CA LEU A 236 -6.44 28.00 -1.08
C LEU A 236 -6.37 27.25 -2.42
N ALA A 237 -7.35 26.38 -2.72
CA ALA A 237 -7.30 25.46 -3.85
C ALA A 237 -7.09 26.19 -5.19
N ALA A 238 -7.87 27.24 -5.46
CA ALA A 238 -7.74 28.02 -6.70
C ALA A 238 -6.37 28.70 -6.82
N GLU A 239 -5.83 29.25 -5.73
CA GLU A 239 -4.50 29.86 -5.71
C GLU A 239 -3.40 28.83 -5.97
N CYS A 240 -3.52 27.63 -5.40
CA CYS A 240 -2.57 26.53 -5.63
C CYS A 240 -2.54 26.10 -7.10
N VAL A 241 -3.71 26.01 -7.76
CA VAL A 241 -3.79 25.70 -9.19
C VAL A 241 -3.09 26.77 -10.03
N HIS A 242 -3.33 28.05 -9.72
CA HIS A 242 -2.66 29.15 -10.41
C HIS A 242 -1.14 29.17 -10.20
N LEU A 243 -0.68 28.95 -8.97
CA LEU A 243 0.75 28.87 -8.66
C LEU A 243 1.43 27.73 -9.41
N GLY A 244 0.83 26.52 -9.37
CA GLY A 244 1.33 25.37 -10.10
C GLY A 244 1.44 25.65 -11.61
N LEU A 245 0.37 26.17 -12.23
CA LEU A 245 0.39 26.50 -13.65
C LEU A 245 1.45 27.54 -14.01
N ASN A 246 1.66 28.56 -13.18
CA ASN A 246 2.69 29.55 -13.42
C ASN A 246 4.08 28.90 -13.40
N LEU A 247 4.36 28.06 -12.41
CA LEU A 247 5.64 27.36 -12.28
C LEU A 247 5.89 26.40 -13.44
N THR A 248 4.90 25.58 -13.81
CA THR A 248 4.98 24.66 -14.97
C THR A 248 5.28 25.40 -16.28
N ASN A 249 4.77 26.63 -16.45
CA ASN A 249 4.99 27.41 -17.67
C ASN A 249 6.32 28.18 -17.67
N SER A 250 6.85 28.53 -16.50
CA SER A 250 8.04 29.38 -16.37
C SER A 250 9.33 28.62 -16.13
N VAL A 251 9.25 27.39 -15.60
CA VAL A 251 10.41 26.57 -15.22
C VAL A 251 10.39 25.27 -16.02
N ASP A 252 11.46 25.01 -16.74
CA ASP A 252 11.69 23.75 -17.43
C ASP A 252 12.51 22.81 -16.54
N ASP A 253 11.82 22.06 -15.70
CA ASP A 253 12.42 21.16 -14.72
C ASP A 253 11.46 19.98 -14.45
N PRO A 254 11.90 18.73 -14.69
CA PRO A 254 11.03 17.56 -14.58
C PRO A 254 10.54 17.32 -13.16
N ASP A 255 11.40 17.51 -12.14
CA ASP A 255 11.02 17.35 -10.73
C ASP A 255 9.94 18.34 -10.32
N LEU A 256 10.06 19.60 -10.73
CA LEU A 256 9.05 20.62 -10.44
C LEU A 256 7.71 20.30 -11.14
N ARG A 257 7.74 19.82 -12.39
CA ARG A 257 6.53 19.43 -13.11
C ARG A 257 5.85 18.22 -12.45
N ARG A 258 6.63 17.20 -12.08
CA ARG A 258 6.18 16.03 -11.30
C ARG A 258 5.41 16.46 -10.05
N SER A 259 6.01 17.29 -9.20
CA SER A 259 5.37 17.80 -7.98
C SER A 259 4.14 18.66 -8.26
N THR A 260 4.14 19.42 -9.36
CA THR A 260 2.98 20.22 -9.75
C THR A 260 1.80 19.35 -10.19
N TYR A 261 2.04 18.26 -10.93
CA TYR A 261 1.00 17.30 -11.30
C TYR A 261 0.41 16.60 -10.07
N SER A 262 1.26 16.20 -9.11
CA SER A 262 0.82 15.68 -7.80
C SER A 262 -0.07 16.69 -7.06
N LEU A 263 0.31 17.98 -7.05
CA LEU A 263 -0.51 19.03 -6.47
C LEU A 263 -1.88 19.16 -7.17
N PHE A 264 -1.94 19.17 -8.50
CA PHE A 264 -3.22 19.24 -9.22
C PHE A 264 -4.10 18.03 -8.91
N SER A 265 -3.51 16.83 -8.85
CA SER A 265 -4.21 15.62 -8.45
C SER A 265 -4.80 15.74 -7.04
N ALA A 266 -4.00 16.19 -6.06
CA ALA A 266 -4.45 16.39 -4.69
C ALA A 266 -5.55 17.45 -4.56
N VAL A 267 -5.45 18.57 -5.28
CA VAL A 267 -6.51 19.60 -5.33
C VAL A 267 -7.78 19.02 -5.96
N SER A 268 -7.67 18.19 -7.00
CA SER A 268 -8.83 17.56 -7.64
C SER A 268 -9.64 16.70 -6.67
N THR A 269 -8.97 16.03 -5.73
CA THR A 269 -9.62 15.18 -4.71
C THR A 269 -10.45 16.00 -3.72
N VAL A 270 -10.03 17.24 -3.44
CA VAL A 270 -10.60 18.07 -2.37
C VAL A 270 -11.61 19.10 -2.89
N SER A 271 -11.22 19.80 -3.95
CA SER A 271 -11.95 20.91 -4.57
C SER A 271 -11.88 20.81 -6.11
N PRO A 272 -12.48 19.77 -6.72
CA PRO A 272 -12.42 19.53 -8.16
C PRO A 272 -12.93 20.72 -8.99
N GLU A 273 -13.91 21.45 -8.47
CA GLU A 273 -14.47 22.65 -9.11
C GLU A 273 -13.44 23.74 -9.42
N CYS A 274 -12.34 23.82 -8.65
CA CYS A 274 -11.27 24.79 -8.86
C CYS A 274 -10.41 24.48 -10.09
N LEU A 275 -10.38 23.21 -10.53
CA LEU A 275 -9.63 22.83 -11.73
C LEU A 275 -10.41 23.12 -13.01
N ASN A 276 -11.74 23.15 -12.97
CA ASN A 276 -12.60 23.25 -14.17
C ASN A 276 -12.19 24.38 -15.15
N PRO A 277 -11.88 25.62 -14.70
CA PRO A 277 -11.47 26.70 -15.61
C PRO A 277 -10.10 26.45 -16.27
N HIS A 278 -9.31 25.53 -15.72
CA HIS A 278 -7.91 25.29 -16.04
C HIS A 278 -7.65 23.90 -16.64
N LEU A 279 -8.66 23.02 -16.70
CA LEU A 279 -8.52 21.65 -17.20
C LEU A 279 -7.87 21.58 -18.58
N GLY A 280 -8.16 22.52 -19.48
CA GLY A 280 -7.52 22.58 -20.79
C GLY A 280 -6.00 22.75 -20.71
N SER A 281 -5.53 23.70 -19.90
CA SER A 281 -4.09 23.95 -19.70
C SER A 281 -3.41 22.81 -18.98
N ILE A 282 -4.00 22.33 -17.87
CA ILE A 282 -3.45 21.25 -17.05
C ILE A 282 -3.32 19.97 -17.88
N THR A 283 -4.40 19.57 -18.57
CA THR A 283 -4.41 18.34 -19.37
C THR A 283 -3.44 18.45 -20.54
N THR A 284 -3.32 19.63 -21.18
CA THR A 284 -2.34 19.82 -22.26
C THR A 284 -0.91 19.61 -21.74
N ALA A 285 -0.57 20.16 -20.57
CA ALA A 285 0.77 19.99 -19.99
C ALA A 285 1.06 18.51 -19.69
N ILE A 286 0.12 17.82 -19.01
CA ILE A 286 0.25 16.38 -18.69
C ILE A 286 0.40 15.54 -19.96
N MET A 287 -0.40 15.81 -20.98
CA MET A 287 -0.36 15.07 -22.25
C MET A 287 0.94 15.28 -23.01
N LEU A 288 1.56 16.48 -22.92
CA LEU A 288 2.88 16.73 -23.49
C LEU A 288 3.96 15.93 -22.77
N THR A 289 3.93 15.87 -21.44
CA THR A 289 4.85 15.04 -20.65
C THR A 289 4.72 13.55 -21.00
N MET A 290 3.50 13.02 -21.09
CA MET A 290 3.28 11.62 -21.47
C MET A 290 3.83 11.31 -22.88
N LYS A 291 3.70 12.25 -23.82
CA LYS A 291 4.24 12.14 -25.19
C LYS A 291 5.74 12.35 -25.30
N SER A 292 6.36 12.98 -24.30
CA SER A 292 7.79 13.32 -24.37
C SER A 292 8.63 12.05 -24.53
N THR A 293 9.67 12.15 -25.35
CA THR A 293 10.70 11.09 -25.51
C THR A 293 11.96 11.40 -24.71
N GLU A 294 11.97 12.51 -23.96
CA GLU A 294 13.04 12.86 -23.03
C GLU A 294 13.11 11.82 -21.90
N GLY A 295 14.33 11.50 -21.46
CA GLY A 295 14.58 10.43 -20.49
C GLY A 295 14.50 9.01 -21.06
N VAL A 296 13.95 8.82 -22.26
CA VAL A 296 13.93 7.51 -22.96
C VAL A 296 15.25 7.33 -23.70
N THR A 297 16.34 7.15 -22.95
CA THR A 297 17.62 6.76 -23.56
C THR A 297 17.58 5.27 -23.86
N VAL A 298 17.43 4.91 -25.13
CA VAL A 298 17.82 3.57 -25.60
C VAL A 298 19.35 3.60 -25.67
N SER A 299 20.02 3.36 -24.54
CA SER A 299 21.47 3.24 -24.55
C SER A 299 21.85 1.90 -25.19
N PHE A 300 22.14 1.95 -26.48
CA PHE A 300 23.16 1.07 -27.02
C PHE A 300 24.42 1.40 -26.22
N VAL A 301 24.84 0.51 -25.33
CA VAL A 301 26.09 0.65 -24.58
C VAL A 301 27.25 0.58 -25.59
N LEU A 302 27.55 1.71 -26.22
CA LEU A 302 28.90 2.07 -26.59
C LEU A 302 29.35 3.00 -25.49
N LEU A 303 30.08 2.44 -24.53
CA LEU A 303 30.93 3.20 -23.62
C LEU A 303 31.93 3.95 -24.51
N ASP A 304 31.59 5.16 -24.94
CA ASP A 304 32.60 6.11 -25.36
C ASP A 304 33.20 6.68 -24.08
N ASP A 305 34.35 6.12 -23.74
CA ASP A 305 35.30 6.63 -22.77
C ASP A 305 35.73 8.05 -23.15
N GLU A 306 35.10 9.09 -22.61
CA GLU A 306 35.74 10.40 -22.47
C GLU A 306 35.41 11.06 -21.11
N GLU A 307 36.39 10.93 -20.22
CA GLU A 307 36.88 11.90 -19.22
C GLU A 307 35.93 12.32 -18.09
N ASP A 308 35.89 11.50 -17.03
CA ASP A 308 35.97 12.02 -15.66
C ASP A 308 37.00 11.19 -14.87
N ASP A 309 38.13 11.84 -14.57
CA ASP A 309 39.23 11.32 -13.77
C ASP A 309 38.74 10.86 -12.38
N ASP A 310 39.40 9.79 -11.87
CA ASP A 310 39.50 9.41 -10.46
C ASP A 310 38.67 8.20 -9.93
N LEU A 311 38.53 7.13 -10.72
CA LEU A 311 38.28 5.78 -10.18
C LEU A 311 39.23 4.74 -10.81
N ASN A 312 40.31 4.42 -10.09
CA ASN A 312 41.14 3.23 -10.34
C ASN A 312 40.26 1.97 -10.28
N LEU A 313 39.94 1.40 -11.43
CA LEU A 313 39.50 0.02 -11.59
C LEU A 313 40.59 -0.73 -12.35
N GLU A 314 41.33 -1.56 -11.62
CA GLU A 314 42.24 -2.53 -12.23
C GLU A 314 41.39 -3.61 -12.94
N GLU A 315 41.70 -3.79 -14.22
CA GLU A 315 41.12 -4.76 -15.15
C GLU A 315 41.46 -6.21 -14.72
N GLU A 316 40.48 -7.11 -14.73
CA GLU A 316 40.75 -8.52 -15.05
C GLU A 316 39.73 -9.08 -16.05
N GLU A 317 40.31 -9.80 -17.01
CA GLU A 317 39.89 -10.28 -18.33
C GLU A 317 38.69 -11.26 -18.40
N ASP A 318 38.04 -11.20 -19.58
CA ASP A 318 37.44 -12.29 -20.37
C ASP A 318 36.34 -13.21 -19.79
N ILE A 319 35.10 -12.94 -20.20
CA ILE A 319 34.11 -13.98 -20.50
C ILE A 319 33.50 -13.71 -21.88
N GLU A 320 34.05 -14.36 -22.91
CA GLU A 320 33.39 -14.48 -24.22
C GLU A 320 32.19 -15.44 -24.14
N GLY A 321 31.02 -14.95 -24.58
CA GLY A 321 29.99 -15.76 -25.25
C GLY A 321 28.71 -16.07 -24.48
N ASN A 322 27.63 -15.34 -24.79
CA ASN A 322 26.48 -15.92 -25.52
C ASN A 322 25.49 -14.81 -25.95
N ASP A 323 25.01 -14.89 -27.19
CA ASP A 323 23.89 -14.09 -27.72
C ASP A 323 22.64 -14.27 -26.83
N ARG A 324 22.15 -13.19 -26.20
CA ARG A 324 20.76 -13.05 -25.75
C ARG A 324 20.33 -11.61 -25.92
N ASP A 325 19.16 -11.39 -26.51
CA ASP A 325 18.48 -10.10 -26.65
C ASP A 325 18.55 -9.28 -25.35
N VAL A 326 19.47 -8.32 -25.27
CA VAL A 326 19.54 -7.34 -24.19
C VAL A 326 18.75 -6.12 -24.64
N SER A 327 17.43 -6.16 -24.43
CA SER A 327 16.53 -5.01 -24.62
C SER A 327 15.95 -4.55 -23.29
N GLU A 328 16.71 -4.66 -22.20
CA GLU A 328 16.25 -4.33 -20.84
C GLU A 328 17.33 -3.50 -20.15
N PHE A 329 17.38 -2.22 -20.50
CA PHE A 329 18.03 -1.21 -19.67
C PHE A 329 17.07 -0.01 -19.63
N SER A 330 16.13 -0.04 -18.69
CA SER A 330 15.43 1.16 -18.22
C SER A 330 16.39 1.91 -17.30
N VAL A 331 16.66 3.18 -17.61
CA VAL A 331 17.45 4.06 -16.73
C VAL A 331 16.45 4.89 -15.94
N GLU A 332 16.33 4.65 -14.64
CA GLU A 332 15.64 5.55 -13.71
C GLU A 332 16.20 6.97 -13.86
N ASN A 333 15.33 7.92 -14.21
CA ASN A 333 15.68 9.32 -14.30
C ASN A 333 14.45 10.20 -14.09
N ALA A 334 14.67 11.47 -13.73
CA ALA A 334 13.60 12.40 -13.35
C ALA A 334 12.48 12.56 -14.40
N TYR A 335 12.75 12.30 -15.69
CA TYR A 335 11.71 12.36 -16.74
C TYR A 335 10.79 11.13 -16.75
N VAL A 336 11.29 9.97 -16.31
CA VAL A 336 10.47 8.78 -16.10
C VAL A 336 9.53 9.02 -14.91
N ASP A 337 10.06 9.50 -13.78
CA ASP A 337 9.27 9.83 -12.58
C ASP A 337 8.20 10.89 -12.90
N GLU A 338 8.57 11.90 -13.70
CA GLU A 338 7.63 12.91 -14.19
C GLU A 338 6.52 12.27 -15.05
N LYS A 339 6.87 11.34 -15.94
CA LYS A 339 5.92 10.68 -16.84
C LYS A 339 4.96 9.76 -16.09
N GLU A 340 5.47 9.01 -15.13
CA GLU A 340 4.66 8.20 -14.20
C GLU A 340 3.65 9.10 -13.47
N SER A 341 4.14 10.13 -12.78
CA SER A 341 3.30 11.05 -12.01
C SER A 341 2.28 11.80 -12.88
N ALA A 342 2.65 12.16 -14.11
CA ALA A 342 1.76 12.79 -15.07
C ALA A 342 0.61 11.85 -15.47
N CYS A 343 0.92 10.57 -15.73
CA CYS A 343 -0.08 9.55 -16.03
C CYS A 343 -1.07 9.38 -14.87
N GLU A 344 -0.58 9.19 -13.65
CA GLU A 344 -1.43 9.03 -12.46
C GLU A 344 -2.29 10.26 -12.19
N ALA A 345 -1.71 11.46 -12.28
CA ALA A 345 -2.43 12.71 -12.08
C ALA A 345 -3.58 12.87 -13.07
N LEU A 346 -3.42 12.45 -14.34
CA LEU A 346 -4.50 12.48 -15.33
C LEU A 346 -5.69 11.64 -14.90
N GLY A 347 -5.44 10.42 -14.43
CA GLY A 347 -6.46 9.49 -13.96
C GLY A 347 -7.22 10.01 -12.75
N GLU A 348 -6.51 10.51 -11.74
CA GLU A 348 -7.13 11.09 -10.54
C GLU A 348 -7.96 12.34 -10.89
N ILE A 349 -7.42 13.25 -11.72
CA ILE A 349 -8.14 14.45 -12.17
C ILE A 349 -9.41 14.05 -12.94
N ALA A 350 -9.33 13.08 -13.85
CA ALA A 350 -10.48 12.58 -14.59
C ALA A 350 -11.56 12.01 -13.67
N PHE A 351 -11.17 11.16 -12.71
CA PHE A 351 -12.09 10.52 -11.77
C PHE A 351 -12.80 11.54 -10.86
N ASN A 352 -12.04 12.52 -10.36
CA ASN A 352 -12.54 13.49 -9.40
C ASN A 352 -13.38 14.60 -10.03
N THR A 353 -13.01 15.09 -11.22
CA THR A 353 -13.75 16.14 -11.93
C THR A 353 -14.94 15.61 -12.76
N GLY A 354 -14.96 14.30 -13.04
CA GLY A 354 -16.11 13.60 -13.62
C GLY A 354 -16.52 14.18 -14.97
N ALA A 355 -17.78 14.62 -15.09
CA ALA A 355 -18.32 15.12 -16.35
C ALA A 355 -17.56 16.33 -16.93
N ALA A 356 -16.87 17.12 -16.10
CA ALA A 356 -16.06 18.26 -16.56
C ALA A 356 -14.84 17.81 -17.39
N PHE A 357 -14.37 16.58 -17.21
CA PHE A 357 -13.22 16.03 -17.93
C PHE A 357 -13.57 15.43 -19.29
N LEU A 358 -14.85 15.25 -19.61
CA LEU A 358 -15.31 14.61 -20.86
C LEU A 358 -14.61 15.13 -22.14
N PRO A 359 -14.34 16.44 -22.32
CA PRO A 359 -13.65 16.94 -23.52
C PRO A 359 -12.25 16.36 -23.74
N PHE A 360 -11.61 15.84 -22.69
CA PHE A 360 -10.24 15.32 -22.72
C PHE A 360 -10.18 13.80 -22.51
N MET A 361 -11.33 13.16 -22.26
CA MET A 361 -11.40 11.75 -21.86
C MET A 361 -10.85 10.81 -22.94
N GLU A 362 -11.24 11.00 -24.20
CA GLU A 362 -10.83 10.14 -25.30
C GLU A 362 -9.33 10.28 -25.60
N SER A 363 -8.83 11.50 -25.71
CA SER A 363 -7.40 11.74 -25.96
C SER A 363 -6.56 11.29 -24.78
N GLY A 364 -6.98 11.58 -23.55
CA GLY A 364 -6.31 11.12 -22.33
C GLY A 364 -6.22 9.60 -22.27
N PHE A 365 -7.30 8.89 -22.58
CA PHE A 365 -7.30 7.43 -22.64
C PHE A 365 -6.33 6.89 -23.69
N GLN A 366 -6.27 7.50 -24.90
CA GLN A 366 -5.38 7.05 -25.96
C GLN A 366 -3.90 7.15 -25.57
N GLU A 367 -3.49 8.24 -24.92
CA GLU A 367 -2.10 8.41 -24.49
C GLU A 367 -1.74 7.48 -23.33
N VAL A 368 -2.62 7.34 -22.34
CA VAL A 368 -2.41 6.38 -21.24
C VAL A 368 -2.32 4.96 -21.79
N PHE A 369 -3.21 4.58 -22.72
CA PHE A 369 -3.17 3.28 -23.36
C PHE A 369 -1.87 3.08 -24.15
N ALA A 370 -1.29 4.11 -24.78
CA ALA A 370 0.00 3.95 -25.46
C ALA A 370 1.17 3.64 -24.50
N LEU A 371 1.06 4.00 -23.22
CA LEU A 371 2.09 3.78 -22.20
C LEU A 371 2.09 2.36 -21.60
N HIS A 372 1.10 1.52 -21.89
CA HIS A 372 1.03 0.17 -21.30
C HIS A 372 2.17 -0.75 -21.78
N ASP A 373 2.75 -0.47 -22.96
CA ASP A 373 3.90 -1.19 -23.54
C ASP A 373 5.22 -0.39 -23.34
N PHE A 374 5.24 0.61 -22.46
CA PHE A 374 6.43 1.44 -22.24
C PHE A 374 7.59 0.61 -21.64
N PRO A 375 8.87 0.91 -21.96
CA PRO A 375 10.00 0.11 -21.48
C PRO A 375 10.13 0.07 -19.95
N HIS A 376 9.90 1.21 -19.29
CA HIS A 376 10.00 1.35 -17.84
C HIS A 376 8.75 0.82 -17.12
N GLU A 377 8.98 -0.03 -16.13
CA GLU A 377 8.02 -0.72 -15.29
C GLU A 377 7.08 0.24 -14.55
N ASP A 378 7.59 1.30 -13.91
CA ASP A 378 6.76 2.28 -13.20
C ASP A 378 5.76 3.00 -14.11
N VAL A 379 6.15 3.30 -15.36
CA VAL A 379 5.23 3.92 -16.33
C VAL A 379 4.17 2.93 -16.81
N ARG A 380 4.53 1.65 -17.04
CA ARG A 380 3.53 0.59 -17.33
C ARG A 380 2.57 0.42 -16.15
N ARG A 381 3.09 0.39 -14.92
CA ARG A 381 2.31 0.32 -13.67
C ARG A 381 1.28 1.45 -13.60
N ALA A 382 1.71 2.71 -13.76
CA ALA A 382 0.84 3.87 -13.76
C ALA A 382 -0.22 3.79 -14.88
N SER A 383 0.16 3.34 -16.08
CA SER A 383 -0.77 3.16 -17.20
C SER A 383 -1.91 2.19 -16.85
N PHE A 384 -1.60 0.98 -16.38
CA PHE A 384 -2.63 -0.01 -16.01
C PHE A 384 -3.53 0.45 -14.87
N THR A 385 -2.97 1.15 -13.88
CA THR A 385 -3.73 1.78 -12.80
C THR A 385 -4.75 2.79 -13.35
N VAL A 386 -4.30 3.69 -14.22
CA VAL A 386 -5.14 4.76 -14.78
C VAL A 386 -6.17 4.21 -15.77
N MET A 387 -5.85 3.17 -16.54
CA MET A 387 -6.82 2.47 -17.39
C MET A 387 -8.02 1.96 -16.58
N GLY A 388 -7.78 1.33 -15.41
CA GLY A 388 -8.86 0.92 -14.51
C GLY A 388 -9.61 2.10 -13.90
N GLN A 389 -8.92 3.19 -13.57
CA GLN A 389 -9.56 4.43 -13.12
C GLN A 389 -10.49 5.02 -14.19
N PHE A 390 -10.14 4.96 -15.48
CA PHE A 390 -11.03 5.40 -16.56
C PHE A 390 -12.32 4.58 -16.63
N CYS A 391 -12.25 3.24 -16.50
CA CYS A 391 -13.45 2.40 -16.39
C CYS A 391 -14.34 2.84 -15.21
N ARG A 392 -13.73 3.07 -14.04
CA ARG A 392 -14.44 3.53 -12.83
C ARG A 392 -15.05 4.92 -13.02
N THR A 393 -14.36 5.79 -13.75
CA THR A 393 -14.81 7.16 -14.07
C THR A 393 -16.02 7.12 -15.00
N TRP A 394 -15.97 6.33 -16.08
CA TRP A 394 -17.12 6.13 -16.96
C TRP A 394 -18.31 5.50 -16.24
N HIS A 395 -18.06 4.54 -15.33
CA HIS A 395 -19.12 3.96 -14.52
C HIS A 395 -19.77 5.01 -13.61
N LYS A 396 -18.98 5.86 -12.96
CA LYS A 396 -19.48 7.00 -12.17
C LYS A 396 -20.33 7.95 -13.01
N ILE A 397 -19.82 8.37 -14.18
CA ILE A 397 -20.54 9.27 -15.11
C ILE A 397 -21.86 8.65 -15.56
N TRP A 398 -21.87 7.36 -15.89
CA TRP A 398 -23.10 6.66 -16.26
C TRP A 398 -24.09 6.56 -15.10
N LYS A 399 -23.65 6.26 -13.87
CA LYS A 399 -24.54 6.25 -12.70
C LYS A 399 -25.15 7.61 -12.40
N GLU A 400 -24.40 8.69 -12.60
CA GLU A 400 -24.87 10.07 -12.45
C GLU A 400 -25.80 10.51 -13.60
N ASN A 401 -25.56 10.01 -14.81
CA ASN A 401 -26.35 10.30 -16.01
C ASN A 401 -26.56 9.03 -16.88
N PRO A 402 -27.61 8.23 -16.61
CA PRO A 402 -27.80 6.90 -17.19
C PRO A 402 -28.39 6.96 -18.60
N THR A 403 -27.62 7.49 -19.56
CA THR A 403 -27.95 7.44 -20.99
C THR A 403 -27.42 6.16 -21.63
N GLN A 404 -28.06 5.73 -22.72
CA GLN A 404 -27.58 4.59 -23.52
C GLN A 404 -26.18 4.84 -24.10
N GLU A 405 -25.88 6.10 -24.43
CA GLU A 405 -24.57 6.51 -24.95
C GLU A 405 -23.48 6.33 -23.88
N ASN A 406 -23.68 6.85 -22.67
CA ASN A 406 -22.72 6.70 -21.58
C ASN A 406 -22.51 5.22 -21.19
N HIS A 407 -23.59 4.44 -21.19
CA HIS A 407 -23.52 2.99 -20.96
C HIS A 407 -22.69 2.29 -22.04
N GLN A 408 -22.92 2.63 -23.31
CA GLN A 408 -22.16 2.05 -24.43
C GLN A 408 -20.67 2.41 -24.35
N VAL A 409 -20.33 3.65 -23.97
CA VAL A 409 -18.93 4.07 -23.81
C VAL A 409 -18.26 3.32 -22.65
N LEU A 410 -18.95 3.15 -21.53
CA LEU A 410 -18.46 2.31 -20.43
C LEU A 410 -18.19 0.88 -20.92
N GLN A 411 -19.14 0.27 -21.63
CA GLN A 411 -19.00 -1.10 -22.15
C GLN A 411 -17.84 -1.21 -23.15
N ASN A 412 -17.68 -0.24 -24.06
CA ASN A 412 -16.54 -0.18 -24.98
C ASN A 412 -15.21 -0.07 -24.23
N THR A 413 -15.14 0.77 -23.19
CA THR A 413 -13.93 0.95 -22.37
C THR A 413 -13.58 -0.35 -21.64
N LEU A 414 -14.56 -1.00 -20.99
CA LEU A 414 -14.37 -2.30 -20.33
C LEU A 414 -13.89 -3.39 -21.29
N SER A 415 -14.41 -3.40 -22.52
CA SER A 415 -14.04 -4.38 -23.56
C SER A 415 -12.60 -4.26 -24.05
N VAL A 416 -11.94 -3.13 -23.80
CA VAL A 416 -10.53 -2.89 -24.15
C VAL A 416 -9.64 -3.06 -22.92
N VAL A 417 -10.02 -2.46 -21.79
CA VAL A 417 -9.18 -2.41 -20.59
C VAL A 417 -9.06 -3.76 -19.91
N LEU A 418 -10.17 -4.49 -19.71
CA LEU A 418 -10.10 -5.78 -19.00
C LEU A 418 -9.20 -6.80 -19.72
N PRO A 419 -9.30 -7.02 -21.05
CA PRO A 419 -8.35 -7.89 -21.75
C PRO A 419 -6.90 -7.46 -21.61
N SER A 420 -6.62 -6.15 -21.68
CA SER A 420 -5.25 -5.61 -21.55
C SER A 420 -4.68 -5.86 -20.15
N LEU A 421 -5.46 -5.65 -19.09
CA LEU A 421 -5.05 -6.00 -17.72
C LEU A 421 -4.77 -7.50 -17.57
N LEU A 422 -5.64 -8.36 -18.12
CA LEU A 422 -5.46 -9.81 -18.06
C LEU A 422 -4.25 -10.30 -18.88
N GLU A 423 -3.91 -9.60 -19.97
CA GLU A 423 -2.71 -9.86 -20.74
C GLU A 423 -1.45 -9.46 -19.97
N ALA A 424 -1.45 -8.29 -19.34
CA ALA A 424 -0.37 -7.82 -18.48
C ALA A 424 -0.07 -8.83 -17.36
N VAL A 425 -1.11 -9.30 -16.65
CA VAL A 425 -0.93 -10.31 -15.58
C VAL A 425 -0.29 -11.60 -16.10
N ARG A 426 -0.57 -12.01 -17.34
CA ARG A 426 -0.02 -13.25 -17.90
C ARG A 426 1.42 -13.07 -18.39
N LYS A 427 1.73 -11.93 -19.00
CA LYS A 427 2.92 -11.76 -19.86
C LYS A 427 3.97 -10.80 -19.31
N ASP A 428 3.61 -9.85 -18.45
CA ASP A 428 4.59 -8.93 -17.89
C ASP A 428 5.54 -9.71 -16.96
N ARG A 429 6.81 -9.31 -16.99
CA ARG A 429 7.90 -9.94 -16.23
C ARG A 429 8.09 -9.27 -14.87
N ASP A 430 7.67 -8.02 -14.73
CA ASP A 430 7.81 -7.28 -13.49
C ASP A 430 6.64 -7.57 -12.52
N HIS A 431 6.97 -7.94 -11.28
CA HIS A 431 5.98 -8.27 -10.26
C HIS A 431 5.10 -7.06 -9.89
N ASN A 432 5.67 -5.86 -9.81
CA ASN A 432 4.91 -4.66 -9.41
C ASN A 432 3.91 -4.24 -10.50
N VAL A 433 4.26 -4.39 -11.78
CA VAL A 433 3.32 -4.17 -12.89
C VAL A 433 2.17 -5.17 -12.84
N VAL A 434 2.44 -6.46 -12.60
CA VAL A 434 1.40 -7.48 -12.46
C VAL A 434 0.50 -7.23 -11.24
N ILE A 435 1.07 -6.82 -10.11
CA ILE A 435 0.33 -6.43 -8.90
C ILE A 435 -0.63 -5.27 -9.22
N ALA A 436 -0.15 -4.21 -9.87
CA ALA A 436 -0.99 -3.08 -10.25
C ALA A 436 -2.09 -3.46 -11.26
N ALA A 437 -1.81 -4.37 -12.19
CA ALA A 437 -2.83 -4.87 -13.11
C ALA A 437 -3.93 -5.67 -12.38
N LEU A 438 -3.57 -6.50 -11.40
CA LEU A 438 -4.52 -7.22 -10.53
C LEU A 438 -5.33 -6.25 -9.66
N GLU A 439 -4.68 -5.27 -9.05
CA GLU A 439 -5.35 -4.26 -8.23
C GLU A 439 -6.33 -3.42 -9.06
N SER A 440 -5.90 -2.99 -10.25
CA SER A 440 -6.73 -2.25 -11.23
C SER A 440 -7.94 -3.09 -11.65
N MET A 441 -7.74 -4.37 -11.97
CA MET A 441 -8.81 -5.32 -12.27
C MET A 441 -9.80 -5.43 -11.11
N ASN A 442 -9.32 -5.61 -9.87
CA ASN A 442 -10.16 -5.68 -8.68
C ASN A 442 -10.94 -4.38 -8.45
N GLY A 443 -10.30 -3.22 -8.67
CA GLY A 443 -10.94 -1.91 -8.60
C GLY A 443 -12.07 -1.75 -9.62
N VAL A 444 -11.88 -2.25 -10.84
CA VAL A 444 -12.92 -2.27 -11.88
C VAL A 444 -14.06 -3.21 -11.51
N LEU A 445 -13.77 -4.43 -11.08
CA LEU A 445 -14.79 -5.41 -10.65
C LEU A 445 -15.62 -4.89 -9.48
N LYS A 446 -14.98 -4.28 -8.48
CA LYS A 446 -15.64 -3.72 -7.31
C LYS A 446 -16.57 -2.56 -7.67
N ALA A 447 -16.16 -1.70 -8.60
CA ALA A 447 -16.94 -0.53 -9.00
C ALA A 447 -18.05 -0.86 -9.99
N CYS A 448 -17.74 -1.66 -11.03
CA CYS A 448 -18.63 -1.91 -12.17
C CYS A 448 -19.50 -3.16 -12.01
N GLN A 449 -19.10 -4.11 -11.15
CA GLN A 449 -19.85 -5.33 -10.83
C GLN A 449 -20.33 -6.08 -12.09
N GLU A 450 -21.64 -6.33 -12.23
CA GLU A 450 -22.25 -7.03 -13.36
C GLU A 450 -21.92 -6.40 -14.72
N GLU A 451 -21.67 -5.08 -14.77
CA GLU A 451 -21.32 -4.38 -16.01
C GLU A 451 -19.96 -4.82 -16.55
N ALA A 452 -19.01 -5.19 -15.69
CA ALA A 452 -17.70 -5.72 -16.10
C ALA A 452 -17.77 -7.17 -16.60
N LEU A 453 -18.87 -7.88 -16.34
CA LEU A 453 -19.00 -9.32 -16.54
C LEU A 453 -20.17 -9.70 -17.48
N GLN A 454 -20.64 -8.76 -18.32
CA GLN A 454 -21.72 -9.03 -19.28
C GLN A 454 -21.38 -10.13 -20.29
N SER A 455 -20.10 -10.29 -20.63
CA SER A 455 -19.61 -11.38 -21.47
C SER A 455 -19.26 -12.60 -20.62
N GLU A 456 -19.91 -13.74 -20.87
CA GLU A 456 -19.59 -15.01 -20.20
C GLU A 456 -18.10 -15.39 -20.37
N ALA A 457 -17.48 -15.01 -21.50
CA ALA A 457 -16.06 -15.22 -21.73
C ALA A 457 -15.19 -14.42 -20.76
N MET A 458 -15.60 -13.21 -20.37
CA MET A 458 -14.83 -12.36 -19.46
C MET A 458 -14.74 -12.98 -18.06
N LEU A 459 -15.87 -13.49 -17.54
CA LEU A 459 -15.88 -14.21 -16.26
C LEU A 459 -14.91 -15.41 -16.28
N ALA A 460 -14.91 -16.17 -17.38
CA ALA A 460 -14.01 -17.30 -17.55
C ALA A 460 -12.55 -16.87 -17.58
N GLU A 461 -12.22 -15.85 -18.38
CA GLU A 461 -10.86 -15.34 -18.55
C GLU A 461 -10.28 -14.81 -17.24
N ILE A 462 -11.03 -13.99 -16.49
CA ILE A 462 -10.59 -13.49 -15.18
C ILE A 462 -10.35 -14.66 -14.21
N SER A 463 -11.30 -15.61 -14.15
CA SER A 463 -11.17 -16.78 -13.28
C SER A 463 -9.95 -17.63 -13.64
N HIS A 464 -9.62 -17.73 -14.94
CA HIS A 464 -8.45 -18.43 -15.43
C HIS A 464 -7.15 -17.72 -15.08
N VAL A 465 -7.09 -16.39 -15.22
CA VAL A 465 -5.91 -15.60 -14.81
C VAL A 465 -5.65 -15.76 -13.32
N ILE A 466 -6.68 -15.58 -12.47
CA ILE A 466 -6.54 -15.78 -11.02
C ILE A 466 -5.99 -17.17 -10.73
N ARG A 467 -6.53 -18.20 -11.38
CA ARG A 467 -6.04 -19.58 -11.21
C ARG A 467 -4.59 -19.74 -11.67
N ASP A 468 -4.19 -19.10 -12.76
CA ASP A 468 -2.84 -19.21 -13.30
C ASP A 468 -1.83 -18.56 -12.35
N VAL A 469 -2.19 -17.43 -11.70
CA VAL A 469 -1.41 -16.85 -10.59
C VAL A 469 -1.28 -17.82 -9.41
N PHE A 470 -2.38 -18.45 -8.97
CA PHE A 470 -2.35 -19.46 -7.90
C PHE A 470 -1.55 -20.72 -8.25
N LYS A 471 -1.34 -21.00 -9.54
CA LYS A 471 -0.54 -22.12 -10.04
C LYS A 471 0.90 -21.71 -10.36
N SER A 472 1.27 -20.47 -10.10
CA SER A 472 2.59 -19.91 -10.40
C SER A 472 2.94 -20.04 -11.90
N LYS A 473 2.02 -19.59 -12.77
CA LYS A 473 2.11 -19.78 -14.24
C LYS A 473 2.19 -18.48 -15.03
N THR A 474 2.29 -17.32 -14.39
CA THR A 474 2.50 -16.05 -15.10
C THR A 474 3.97 -15.86 -15.43
N ALA A 475 4.27 -14.98 -16.39
CA ALA A 475 5.65 -14.73 -16.81
C ALA A 475 6.54 -14.21 -15.68
N CYS A 476 6.05 -13.33 -14.80
CA CYS A 476 6.79 -12.88 -13.60
C CYS A 476 7.04 -14.00 -12.56
N GLN A 477 6.29 -15.10 -12.63
CA GLN A 477 6.46 -16.27 -11.76
C GLN A 477 7.35 -17.36 -12.40
N ASP A 478 7.61 -17.28 -13.71
CA ASP A 478 8.43 -18.24 -14.48
C ASP A 478 9.92 -17.90 -14.35
N VAL A 479 10.43 -17.97 -13.12
CA VAL A 479 11.85 -17.80 -12.79
C VAL A 479 12.49 -19.17 -12.63
N SER A 480 13.69 -19.37 -13.18
CA SER A 480 14.38 -20.66 -13.10
C SER A 480 14.66 -21.04 -11.63
N GLU A 481 14.57 -22.33 -11.27
CA GLU A 481 14.81 -22.80 -9.88
C GLU A 481 16.22 -22.41 -9.36
N ASP A 482 17.17 -22.14 -10.26
CA ASP A 482 18.53 -21.71 -9.94
C ASP A 482 18.65 -20.19 -9.66
N GLU A 483 17.63 -19.40 -10.00
CA GLU A 483 17.56 -17.93 -9.84
C GLU A 483 16.52 -17.49 -8.78
N ALA A 484 15.78 -18.42 -8.18
CA ALA A 484 14.76 -18.13 -7.18
C ALA A 484 15.39 -17.73 -5.83
N ASP A 485 15.37 -16.43 -5.52
CA ASP A 485 15.80 -15.88 -4.23
C ASP A 485 14.64 -15.81 -3.21
N ASP A 486 14.94 -15.57 -1.93
CA ASP A 486 13.97 -15.43 -0.83
C ASP A 486 12.88 -14.37 -1.15
N CYS A 487 13.24 -13.30 -1.89
CA CYS A 487 12.30 -12.27 -2.35
C CYS A 487 11.18 -12.82 -3.25
N GLN A 488 11.44 -13.87 -4.04
CA GLN A 488 10.45 -14.49 -4.92
C GLN A 488 9.27 -15.06 -4.11
N ALA A 489 9.54 -15.60 -2.92
CA ALA A 489 8.50 -16.15 -2.06
C ALA A 489 7.57 -15.06 -1.47
N GLU A 490 8.11 -13.86 -1.23
CA GLU A 490 7.35 -12.70 -0.77
C GLU A 490 6.46 -12.16 -1.89
N TYR A 491 7.02 -11.93 -3.08
CA TYR A 491 6.24 -11.54 -4.25
C TYR A 491 5.17 -12.56 -4.63
N GLU A 492 5.48 -13.86 -4.54
CA GLU A 492 4.50 -14.93 -4.77
C GLU A 492 3.31 -14.85 -3.79
N ALA A 493 3.58 -14.54 -2.52
CA ALA A 493 2.53 -14.36 -1.53
C ALA A 493 1.66 -13.14 -1.88
N ILE A 494 2.29 -12.01 -2.22
CA ILE A 494 1.59 -10.76 -2.60
C ILE A 494 0.73 -10.98 -3.84
N LEU A 495 1.27 -11.61 -4.89
CA LEU A 495 0.52 -11.92 -6.12
C LEU A 495 -0.71 -12.79 -5.84
N GLN A 496 -0.56 -13.82 -5.00
CA GLN A 496 -1.68 -14.68 -4.59
C GLN A 496 -2.71 -13.91 -3.76
N GLU A 497 -2.29 -12.91 -2.98
CA GLU A 497 -3.17 -12.03 -2.23
C GLU A 497 -4.02 -11.17 -3.18
N PHE A 498 -3.39 -10.37 -4.05
CA PHE A 498 -4.10 -9.52 -5.00
C PHE A 498 -4.99 -10.31 -5.98
N ALA A 499 -4.52 -11.46 -6.50
CA ALA A 499 -5.36 -12.31 -7.36
C ALA A 499 -6.54 -12.93 -6.58
N GLY A 500 -6.29 -13.29 -5.33
CA GLY A 500 -7.29 -13.86 -4.42
C GLY A 500 -8.43 -12.90 -4.08
N GLU A 501 -8.13 -11.61 -3.89
CA GLU A 501 -9.13 -10.56 -3.64
C GLU A 501 -10.15 -10.41 -4.78
N GLY A 502 -9.81 -10.84 -6.00
CA GLY A 502 -10.74 -10.89 -7.12
C GLY A 502 -11.87 -11.91 -6.94
N ILE A 503 -11.66 -12.97 -6.15
CA ILE A 503 -12.61 -14.10 -6.04
C ILE A 503 -13.92 -13.68 -5.33
N PRO A 504 -13.90 -13.02 -4.16
CA PRO A 504 -15.12 -12.47 -3.56
C PRO A 504 -15.84 -11.45 -4.45
N LEU A 505 -15.09 -10.66 -5.24
CA LEU A 505 -15.66 -9.66 -6.15
C LEU A 505 -16.45 -10.34 -7.27
N LEU A 506 -15.88 -11.37 -7.92
CA LEU A 506 -16.59 -12.20 -8.89
C LEU A 506 -17.83 -12.85 -8.27
N ALA A 507 -17.71 -13.42 -7.07
CA ALA A 507 -18.82 -14.05 -6.36
C ALA A 507 -19.97 -13.09 -6.04
N SER A 508 -19.68 -11.78 -5.92
CA SER A 508 -20.68 -10.74 -5.65
C SER A 508 -21.30 -10.13 -6.92
N ALA A 509 -20.65 -10.31 -8.08
CA ALA A 509 -21.00 -9.60 -9.32
C ALA A 509 -21.87 -10.42 -10.28
N VAL A 510 -21.97 -11.76 -10.10
CA VAL A 510 -22.77 -12.64 -10.97
C VAL A 510 -23.62 -13.63 -10.15
N PRO A 511 -24.66 -14.25 -10.76
CA PRO A 511 -25.38 -15.35 -10.12
C PRO A 511 -24.43 -16.47 -9.67
N ALA A 512 -24.65 -16.99 -8.46
CA ALA A 512 -23.72 -17.92 -7.84
C ALA A 512 -23.56 -19.23 -8.63
N ASP A 513 -24.63 -19.71 -9.27
CA ASP A 513 -24.58 -20.93 -10.08
C ASP A 513 -23.69 -20.76 -11.33
N THR A 514 -23.60 -19.54 -11.88
CA THR A 514 -22.73 -19.21 -13.01
C THR A 514 -21.26 -19.20 -12.60
N PHE A 515 -20.93 -18.66 -11.43
CA PHE A 515 -19.55 -18.63 -10.93
C PHE A 515 -19.09 -19.94 -10.29
N TYR A 516 -20.02 -20.77 -9.81
CA TYR A 516 -19.73 -21.99 -9.05
C TYR A 516 -18.67 -22.92 -9.67
N PRO A 517 -18.66 -23.21 -10.99
CA PRO A 517 -17.65 -24.08 -11.60
C PRO A 517 -16.22 -23.56 -11.36
N TYR A 518 -16.01 -22.26 -11.54
CA TYR A 518 -14.72 -21.59 -11.35
C TYR A 518 -14.35 -21.53 -9.87
N LEU A 519 -15.30 -21.12 -9.02
CA LEU A 519 -15.10 -21.11 -7.57
C LEU A 519 -14.70 -22.50 -7.05
N ASN A 520 -15.35 -23.56 -7.52
CA ASN A 520 -15.05 -24.92 -7.11
C ASN A 520 -13.63 -25.37 -7.50
N GLU A 521 -13.10 -24.89 -8.63
CA GLU A 521 -11.70 -25.11 -9.07
C GLU A 521 -10.71 -24.30 -8.21
N LEU A 522 -11.06 -23.07 -7.82
CA LEU A 522 -10.18 -22.17 -7.05
C LEU A 522 -10.10 -22.53 -5.55
N LEU A 523 -11.19 -23.03 -4.97
CA LEU A 523 -11.28 -23.31 -3.53
C LEU A 523 -10.14 -24.18 -2.95
N PRO A 524 -9.65 -25.26 -3.59
CA PRO A 524 -8.54 -26.04 -3.06
C PRO A 524 -7.26 -25.25 -2.81
N PHE A 525 -6.94 -24.25 -3.65
CA PHE A 525 -5.75 -23.41 -3.49
C PHE A 525 -5.84 -22.59 -2.20
N ILE A 526 -6.99 -21.95 -1.97
CA ILE A 526 -7.28 -21.16 -0.77
C ILE A 526 -7.28 -22.06 0.47
N MET A 527 -8.02 -23.18 0.42
CA MET A 527 -8.12 -24.10 1.57
C MET A 527 -6.77 -24.70 1.97
N ASN A 528 -5.87 -24.94 1.02
CA ASN A 528 -4.54 -25.49 1.32
C ASN A 528 -3.71 -24.55 2.21
N LYS A 529 -3.90 -23.24 2.07
CA LYS A 529 -3.19 -22.19 2.82
C LYS A 529 -3.75 -21.94 4.23
N THR A 530 -4.85 -22.62 4.60
CA THR A 530 -5.42 -22.59 5.96
C THR A 530 -4.79 -23.60 6.93
N LYS A 531 -3.92 -24.49 6.42
CA LYS A 531 -3.31 -25.56 7.21
C LYS A 531 -2.35 -25.00 8.26
N SER A 532 -2.21 -25.72 9.37
CA SER A 532 -1.29 -25.34 10.46
C SER A 532 0.19 -25.29 10.09
N SER A 533 0.57 -25.87 8.94
CA SER A 533 1.91 -25.78 8.36
C SER A 533 2.21 -24.44 7.68
N CYS A 534 1.19 -23.64 7.35
CA CYS A 534 1.31 -22.35 6.68
C CYS A 534 1.60 -21.22 7.68
N THR A 535 2.07 -20.06 7.18
CA THR A 535 2.34 -18.88 8.01
C THR A 535 1.06 -18.29 8.62
N VAL A 536 1.18 -17.47 9.66
CA VAL A 536 0.01 -16.81 10.27
C VAL A 536 -0.71 -15.94 9.24
N ALA A 537 0.03 -15.12 8.49
CA ALA A 537 -0.51 -14.27 7.42
C ALA A 537 -1.29 -15.09 6.38
N GLN A 538 -0.70 -16.17 5.85
CA GLN A 538 -1.38 -17.05 4.88
C GLN A 538 -2.67 -17.65 5.43
N ARG A 539 -2.66 -18.12 6.69
CA ARG A 539 -3.87 -18.66 7.33
C ARG A 539 -4.92 -17.56 7.52
N SER A 540 -4.51 -16.39 8.00
CA SER A 540 -5.38 -15.24 8.25
C SER A 540 -6.08 -14.79 6.98
N PHE A 541 -5.29 -14.50 5.94
CA PHE A 541 -5.76 -14.08 4.62
C PHE A 541 -6.70 -15.11 3.99
N SER A 542 -6.31 -16.39 3.97
CA SER A 542 -7.11 -17.44 3.34
C SER A 542 -8.45 -17.68 4.05
N LEU A 543 -8.47 -17.62 5.38
CA LEU A 543 -9.72 -17.72 6.15
C LEU A 543 -10.59 -16.47 5.97
N GLY A 544 -9.99 -15.29 5.90
CA GLY A 544 -10.67 -14.03 5.56
C GLY A 544 -11.32 -14.09 4.18
N MET A 545 -10.58 -14.52 3.16
CA MET A 545 -11.12 -14.68 1.81
C MET A 545 -12.26 -15.70 1.73
N LEU A 546 -12.14 -16.85 2.41
CA LEU A 546 -13.25 -17.81 2.49
C LEU A 546 -14.49 -17.21 3.16
N ALA A 547 -14.29 -16.33 4.16
CA ALA A 547 -15.36 -15.61 4.82
C ALA A 547 -16.04 -14.61 3.88
N GLU A 548 -15.27 -13.84 3.12
CA GLU A 548 -15.78 -12.88 2.14
C GLU A 548 -16.50 -13.58 0.98
N ILE A 549 -15.98 -14.68 0.45
CA ILE A 549 -16.68 -15.50 -0.56
C ILE A 549 -18.04 -15.94 -0.01
N ALA A 550 -18.07 -16.46 1.21
CA ALA A 550 -19.31 -16.88 1.85
C ALA A 550 -20.29 -15.70 2.04
N HIS A 551 -19.77 -14.52 2.41
CA HIS A 551 -20.56 -13.31 2.52
C HIS A 551 -21.16 -12.89 1.17
N SER A 552 -20.35 -12.81 0.11
CA SER A 552 -20.76 -12.48 -1.25
C SER A 552 -21.83 -13.43 -1.79
N LEU A 553 -21.70 -14.74 -1.53
CA LEU A 553 -22.73 -15.73 -1.87
C LEU A 553 -24.07 -15.44 -1.16
N GLY A 554 -24.07 -14.82 0.02
CA GLY A 554 -25.28 -14.41 0.70
C GLY A 554 -26.05 -13.27 0.01
N LEU A 555 -25.42 -12.54 -0.90
CA LEU A 555 -25.95 -11.33 -1.54
C LEU A 555 -26.53 -11.57 -2.94
N VAL A 556 -26.19 -12.70 -3.58
CA VAL A 556 -26.52 -12.97 -4.99
C VAL A 556 -27.55 -14.08 -5.18
N SER A 557 -28.19 -14.09 -6.35
CA SER A 557 -29.12 -15.15 -6.73
C SER A 557 -28.41 -16.52 -6.83
N GLY A 558 -29.10 -17.60 -6.44
CA GLY A 558 -28.54 -18.96 -6.37
C GLY A 558 -27.57 -19.21 -5.20
N GLY A 559 -27.12 -18.15 -4.52
CA GLY A 559 -26.06 -18.21 -3.53
C GLY A 559 -26.31 -19.13 -2.34
N ARG A 560 -27.56 -19.22 -1.85
CA ARG A 560 -27.93 -20.16 -0.78
C ARG A 560 -27.65 -21.61 -1.14
N ALA A 561 -27.98 -22.04 -2.37
CA ALA A 561 -27.79 -23.40 -2.81
C ALA A 561 -26.30 -23.73 -2.95
N VAL A 562 -25.52 -22.80 -3.51
CA VAL A 562 -24.07 -22.92 -3.63
C VAL A 562 -23.39 -22.96 -2.27
N ALA A 563 -23.73 -22.04 -1.36
CA ALA A 563 -23.20 -22.01 0.01
C ALA A 563 -23.53 -23.31 0.77
N GLY A 564 -24.76 -23.83 0.64
CA GLY A 564 -25.16 -25.11 1.24
C GLY A 564 -24.33 -26.29 0.71
N ARG A 565 -24.03 -26.32 -0.60
CA ARG A 565 -23.17 -27.34 -1.20
C ARG A 565 -21.72 -27.26 -0.70
N LEU A 566 -21.18 -26.04 -0.59
CA LEU A 566 -19.82 -25.79 -0.12
C LEU A 566 -19.64 -25.99 1.38
N SER A 567 -20.72 -25.93 2.16
CA SER A 567 -20.69 -26.04 3.63
C SER A 567 -19.97 -27.29 4.13
N SER A 568 -20.14 -28.44 3.45
CA SER A 568 -19.44 -29.69 3.78
C SER A 568 -17.92 -29.57 3.82
N ARG A 569 -17.35 -28.73 2.95
CA ARG A 569 -15.90 -28.51 2.81
C ARG A 569 -15.40 -27.35 3.66
N LEU A 570 -16.19 -26.28 3.77
CA LEU A 570 -15.79 -25.04 4.43
C LEU A 570 -15.92 -25.11 5.95
N LEU A 571 -16.98 -25.76 6.46
CA LEU A 571 -17.22 -25.86 7.90
C LEU A 571 -16.03 -26.45 8.67
N PRO A 572 -15.43 -27.60 8.29
CA PRO A 572 -14.31 -28.17 9.03
C PRO A 572 -13.09 -27.24 9.06
N VAL A 573 -12.82 -26.53 7.96
CA VAL A 573 -11.69 -25.60 7.83
C VAL A 573 -11.86 -24.41 8.78
N MET A 574 -13.01 -23.74 8.71
CA MET A 574 -13.29 -22.58 9.56
C MET A 574 -13.38 -22.98 11.05
N VAL A 575 -13.99 -24.13 11.37
CA VAL A 575 -14.02 -24.67 12.74
C VAL A 575 -12.61 -24.92 13.28
N SER A 576 -11.70 -25.43 12.45
CA SER A 576 -10.30 -25.59 12.84
C SER A 576 -9.63 -24.24 13.14
N GLY A 577 -9.88 -23.23 12.30
CA GLY A 577 -9.30 -21.89 12.46
C GLY A 577 -9.76 -21.14 13.71
N VAL A 578 -10.97 -21.40 14.22
CA VAL A 578 -11.42 -20.86 15.53
C VAL A 578 -10.52 -21.32 16.69
N ARG A 579 -9.81 -22.44 16.53
CA ARG A 579 -8.89 -22.98 17.54
C ARG A 579 -7.43 -22.58 17.29
N ASP A 580 -7.17 -21.68 16.34
CA ASP A 580 -5.83 -21.21 16.04
C ASP A 580 -5.20 -20.48 17.23
N ARG A 581 -3.86 -20.50 17.30
CA ARG A 581 -3.10 -19.80 18.34
C ARG A 581 -3.17 -18.30 18.15
N ASP A 582 -3.26 -17.85 16.91
CA ASP A 582 -3.28 -16.44 16.55
C ASP A 582 -4.69 -15.82 16.65
N PRO A 583 -4.86 -14.65 17.31
CA PRO A 583 -6.16 -14.00 17.45
C PRO A 583 -6.81 -13.56 16.14
N GLU A 584 -6.03 -13.11 15.16
CA GLU A 584 -6.56 -12.62 13.88
C GLU A 584 -7.11 -13.78 13.05
N VAL A 585 -6.36 -14.89 12.98
CA VAL A 585 -6.80 -16.13 12.32
C VAL A 585 -8.09 -16.65 12.95
N ARG A 586 -8.19 -16.61 14.28
CA ARG A 586 -9.43 -16.97 14.98
C ARG A 586 -10.56 -16.05 14.55
N ASN A 587 -10.36 -14.72 14.60
CA ASN A 587 -11.39 -13.74 14.25
C ASN A 587 -11.93 -13.95 12.83
N ASN A 588 -11.06 -14.09 11.82
CA ASN A 588 -11.46 -14.33 10.43
C ASN A 588 -12.24 -15.64 10.29
N SER A 589 -11.86 -16.68 11.03
CA SER A 589 -12.60 -17.95 11.07
C SER A 589 -13.99 -17.81 11.67
N VAL A 590 -14.13 -17.02 12.75
CA VAL A 590 -15.44 -16.76 13.37
C VAL A 590 -16.34 -16.00 12.39
N PHE A 591 -15.81 -14.96 11.76
CA PHE A 591 -16.54 -14.19 10.74
C PHE A 591 -17.00 -15.11 9.60
N GLY A 592 -16.11 -15.95 9.07
CA GLY A 592 -16.44 -16.88 7.99
C GLY A 592 -17.53 -17.88 8.32
N LEU A 593 -17.54 -18.41 9.55
CA LEU A 593 -18.64 -19.26 10.02
C LEU A 593 -19.97 -18.53 10.03
N GLY A 594 -19.98 -17.27 10.50
CA GLY A 594 -21.17 -16.43 10.49
C GLY A 594 -21.68 -16.15 9.08
N ALA A 595 -20.78 -15.75 8.18
CA ALA A 595 -21.08 -15.45 6.78
C ALA A 595 -21.61 -16.68 6.03
N LEU A 596 -20.94 -17.84 6.17
CA LEU A 596 -21.35 -19.10 5.55
C LEU A 596 -22.74 -19.52 5.97
N ALA A 597 -23.05 -19.38 7.25
CA ALA A 597 -24.34 -19.77 7.76
C ALA A 597 -25.46 -18.80 7.40
N GLN A 598 -25.16 -17.50 7.31
CA GLN A 598 -26.08 -16.51 6.76
C GLN A 598 -26.41 -16.83 5.29
N ALA A 599 -25.41 -17.20 4.49
CA ALA A 599 -25.60 -17.55 3.09
C ALA A 599 -26.36 -18.89 2.92
N ALA A 600 -25.91 -19.97 3.57
CA ALA A 600 -26.50 -21.30 3.46
C ALA A 600 -27.88 -21.42 4.14
N GLY A 601 -28.11 -20.64 5.21
CA GLY A 601 -29.36 -20.65 5.96
C GLY A 601 -29.72 -22.05 6.49
N PRO A 602 -30.98 -22.50 6.33
CA PRO A 602 -31.42 -23.82 6.82
C PRO A 602 -30.66 -25.02 6.24
N LEU A 603 -30.02 -24.89 5.07
CA LEU A 603 -29.26 -25.99 4.46
C LEU A 603 -28.01 -26.37 5.27
N LEU A 604 -27.59 -25.51 6.20
CA LEU A 604 -26.52 -25.84 7.14
C LEU A 604 -26.92 -26.94 8.13
N THR A 605 -28.24 -27.18 8.32
CA THR A 605 -28.78 -28.13 9.32
C THR A 605 -28.50 -29.59 9.00
N GLU A 606 -28.12 -29.89 7.76
CA GLU A 606 -27.86 -31.25 7.29
C GLU A 606 -26.48 -31.78 7.71
N TYR A 607 -25.65 -30.97 8.39
CA TYR A 607 -24.25 -31.30 8.68
C TYR A 607 -23.98 -31.64 10.18
N PRO A 608 -23.20 -32.70 10.46
CA PRO A 608 -22.93 -33.19 11.83
C PRO A 608 -22.03 -32.27 12.67
N TYR A 609 -21.49 -31.20 12.09
CA TYR A 609 -20.68 -30.20 12.81
C TYR A 609 -21.51 -29.17 13.58
N THR A 610 -22.84 -29.20 13.46
CA THR A 610 -23.77 -28.29 14.14
C THR A 610 -23.70 -28.40 15.66
N GLU A 611 -23.58 -29.61 16.22
CA GLU A 611 -23.37 -29.80 17.66
C GLU A 611 -21.99 -29.29 18.15
N HIS A 612 -20.96 -29.37 17.30
CA HIS A 612 -19.64 -28.83 17.59
C HIS A 612 -19.64 -27.29 17.57
N LEU A 613 -20.41 -26.66 16.69
CA LEU A 613 -20.63 -25.21 16.66
C LEU A 613 -21.29 -24.72 17.96
N VAL A 614 -22.23 -25.49 18.51
CA VAL A 614 -22.83 -25.23 19.84
C VAL A 614 -21.82 -25.39 20.97
N GLY A 615 -20.95 -26.40 20.93
CA GLY A 615 -19.86 -26.55 21.91
C GLY A 615 -18.80 -25.43 21.83
N MET A 616 -18.57 -24.90 20.63
CA MET A 616 -17.65 -23.78 20.40
C MET A 616 -18.23 -22.42 20.81
N PHE A 617 -19.54 -22.31 21.01
CA PHE A 617 -20.22 -21.12 21.50
C PHE A 617 -19.56 -20.51 22.74
N PHE A 618 -19.22 -21.33 23.74
CA PHE A 618 -18.58 -20.85 24.97
C PHE A 618 -17.15 -20.33 24.77
N LEU A 619 -16.46 -20.78 23.71
CA LEU A 619 -15.15 -20.25 23.32
C LEU A 619 -15.30 -18.93 22.52
N LEU A 620 -16.35 -18.83 21.69
CA LEU A 620 -16.65 -17.71 20.79
C LEU A 620 -17.23 -16.48 21.50
N ILE A 621 -17.96 -16.65 22.61
CA ILE A 621 -18.54 -15.56 23.42
C ILE A 621 -17.50 -14.52 23.87
N ARG A 622 -16.23 -14.89 24.02
CA ARG A 622 -15.16 -13.96 24.41
C ARG A 622 -14.90 -12.88 23.34
N HIS A 623 -15.36 -13.09 22.12
CA HIS A 623 -15.25 -12.18 20.98
C HIS A 623 -16.66 -11.72 20.55
N VAL A 624 -17.19 -10.79 21.35
CA VAL A 624 -18.54 -10.19 21.35
C VAL A 624 -19.10 -9.83 19.98
N ALA A 625 -18.26 -9.25 19.13
CA ALA A 625 -18.69 -8.55 17.91
C ALA A 625 -19.35 -9.50 16.89
N TRP A 626 -18.96 -10.78 16.91
CA TRP A 626 -19.38 -11.76 15.90
C TRP A 626 -20.49 -12.71 16.38
N CYS A 627 -20.88 -12.65 17.66
CA CYS A 627 -21.98 -13.47 18.20
C CYS A 627 -23.34 -13.17 17.52
N CYS A 628 -23.50 -11.97 16.93
CA CYS A 628 -24.76 -11.51 16.37
C CYS A 628 -25.07 -12.10 14.99
N THR A 629 -24.05 -12.38 14.17
CA THR A 629 -24.21 -13.10 12.89
C THR A 629 -24.67 -14.53 13.12
N PHE A 630 -24.29 -15.12 14.25
CA PHE A 630 -24.70 -16.47 14.62
C PHE A 630 -26.12 -16.54 15.19
N LEU A 631 -26.84 -15.45 15.48
CA LEU A 631 -28.15 -15.57 16.13
C LEU A 631 -29.26 -16.08 15.19
N HIS A 632 -29.13 -15.91 13.87
CA HIS A 632 -29.97 -16.63 12.90
C HIS A 632 -29.68 -18.14 12.88
N ILE A 633 -28.41 -18.52 13.03
CA ILE A 633 -27.96 -19.91 13.22
C ILE A 633 -28.57 -20.39 14.54
N PHE A 634 -28.37 -19.68 15.65
CA PHE A 634 -28.81 -20.11 16.96
C PHE A 634 -30.33 -20.15 17.13
N TYR A 635 -31.11 -19.34 16.42
CA TYR A 635 -32.57 -19.53 16.38
C TYR A 635 -32.98 -20.87 15.74
N ILE A 636 -32.17 -21.37 14.79
CA ILE A 636 -32.35 -22.66 14.13
C ILE A 636 -31.71 -23.81 14.95
N PHE A 637 -30.63 -23.56 15.70
CA PHE A 637 -29.73 -24.59 16.26
C PHE A 637 -29.65 -24.66 17.81
N CYS A 638 -30.05 -23.62 18.57
CA CYS A 638 -29.93 -23.53 20.03
C CYS A 638 -31.14 -22.87 20.71
N SER A 639 -31.25 -23.02 22.04
CA SER A 639 -32.22 -22.24 22.81
C SER A 639 -31.75 -20.78 22.97
N PRO A 640 -32.54 -19.77 22.57
CA PRO A 640 -32.18 -18.35 22.73
C PRO A 640 -31.83 -17.95 24.17
N PHE A 641 -32.36 -18.68 25.15
CA PHE A 641 -32.22 -18.43 26.59
C PHE A 641 -30.79 -18.61 27.14
N GLN A 642 -29.95 -19.43 26.51
CA GLN A 642 -28.55 -19.61 26.95
C GLN A 642 -27.60 -18.59 26.31
N VAL A 643 -27.96 -18.10 25.13
CA VAL A 643 -27.09 -17.27 24.29
C VAL A 643 -27.21 -15.79 24.64
N PHE A 644 -28.43 -15.33 24.88
CA PHE A 644 -28.74 -13.92 25.08
C PHE A 644 -28.06 -13.28 26.30
N PRO A 645 -28.02 -13.93 27.49
CA PRO A 645 -27.33 -13.34 28.65
C PRO A 645 -25.82 -13.17 28.45
N ALA A 646 -25.19 -14.09 27.72
CA ALA A 646 -23.75 -14.04 27.42
C ALA A 646 -23.40 -12.95 26.40
N LEU A 647 -24.29 -12.68 25.44
CA LEU A 647 -24.15 -11.54 24.53
C LEU A 647 -24.24 -10.21 25.30
N LEU A 648 -25.24 -10.07 26.18
CA LEU A 648 -25.44 -8.85 26.97
C LEU A 648 -24.27 -8.54 27.91
N SER A 649 -23.63 -9.55 28.52
CA SER A 649 -22.51 -9.34 29.45
C SER A 649 -21.27 -8.70 28.83
N HIS A 650 -21.25 -8.60 27.50
CA HIS A 650 -20.13 -8.15 26.72
C HIS A 650 -20.40 -6.83 25.96
N LEU A 651 -21.62 -6.29 26.08
CA LEU A 651 -21.96 -4.97 25.59
C LEU A 651 -21.71 -3.90 26.67
N PRO A 652 -21.38 -2.65 26.31
CA PRO A 652 -21.16 -2.17 24.94
C PRO A 652 -19.83 -2.66 24.36
N LEU A 653 -19.78 -2.78 23.02
CA LEU A 653 -18.54 -3.05 22.30
C LEU A 653 -17.51 -1.95 22.62
N LYS A 654 -16.27 -2.36 22.97
CA LYS A 654 -15.15 -1.44 23.22
C LYS A 654 -14.20 -1.31 22.03
N LYS A 655 -14.28 -2.25 21.09
CA LYS A 655 -13.52 -2.35 19.83
C LYS A 655 -14.49 -2.77 18.73
N ASP A 656 -14.14 -2.54 17.47
CA ASP A 656 -14.94 -2.91 16.28
C ASP A 656 -16.37 -2.38 16.34
N LEU A 657 -16.50 -1.06 16.50
CA LEU A 657 -17.81 -0.40 16.69
C LEU A 657 -18.73 -0.53 15.47
N GLU A 658 -18.20 -0.90 14.30
CA GLU A 658 -18.97 -1.18 13.08
C GLU A 658 -19.94 -2.35 13.28
N GLU A 659 -19.56 -3.33 14.11
CA GLU A 659 -20.40 -4.49 14.43
C GLU A 659 -21.61 -4.15 15.31
N ASN A 660 -21.69 -2.92 15.85
CA ASN A 660 -22.91 -2.46 16.52
C ASN A 660 -24.13 -2.55 15.59
N LYS A 661 -23.96 -2.40 14.26
CA LYS A 661 -25.06 -2.56 13.30
C LYS A 661 -25.61 -3.99 13.34
N THR A 662 -24.73 -4.99 13.35
CA THR A 662 -25.07 -6.41 13.46
C THR A 662 -25.71 -6.72 14.82
N VAL A 663 -25.14 -6.17 15.91
CA VAL A 663 -25.68 -6.30 17.27
C VAL A 663 -27.10 -5.76 17.37
N PHE A 664 -27.35 -4.54 16.91
CA PHE A 664 -28.67 -3.95 16.97
C PHE A 664 -29.68 -4.67 16.08
N GLY A 665 -29.28 -5.08 14.87
CA GLY A 665 -30.12 -5.91 14.00
C GLY A 665 -30.53 -7.21 14.67
N CYS A 666 -29.60 -7.83 15.40
CA CYS A 666 -29.86 -9.04 16.16
C CYS A 666 -30.79 -8.83 17.36
N LEU A 667 -30.56 -7.78 18.16
CA LEU A 667 -31.45 -7.45 19.28
C LEU A 667 -32.87 -7.16 18.79
N ALA A 668 -33.01 -6.45 17.67
CA ALA A 668 -34.29 -6.19 17.02
C ALA A 668 -34.97 -7.49 16.55
N PHE A 669 -34.20 -8.42 15.95
CA PHE A 669 -34.72 -9.73 15.54
C PHE A 669 -35.23 -10.53 16.75
N LEU A 670 -34.46 -10.63 17.83
CA LEU A 670 -34.85 -11.34 19.05
C LEU A 670 -36.08 -10.72 19.71
N TYR A 671 -36.14 -9.39 19.80
CA TYR A 671 -37.29 -8.67 20.34
C TYR A 671 -38.56 -8.97 19.54
N ASN A 672 -38.46 -9.01 18.21
CA ASN A 672 -39.60 -9.30 17.34
C ASN A 672 -40.12 -10.74 17.45
N HIS A 673 -39.25 -11.73 17.71
CA HIS A 673 -39.61 -13.15 17.71
C HIS A 673 -39.86 -13.72 19.11
N ASN A 674 -39.21 -13.16 20.15
CA ASN A 674 -39.37 -13.53 21.54
C ASN A 674 -39.27 -12.28 22.44
N PRO A 675 -40.32 -11.43 22.50
CA PRO A 675 -40.31 -10.20 23.28
C PRO A 675 -40.12 -10.40 24.79
N SER A 676 -40.32 -11.63 25.29
CA SER A 676 -40.12 -11.98 26.69
C SER A 676 -38.65 -12.30 27.04
N LEU A 677 -37.79 -12.44 26.03
CA LEU A 677 -36.36 -12.72 26.18
C LEU A 677 -35.53 -11.45 26.33
N VAL A 678 -35.94 -10.37 25.65
CA VAL A 678 -35.29 -9.05 25.55
C VAL A 678 -35.98 -8.08 26.49
#